data_AF-A0A8B7DDE1-F1
#
_entry.id   AF-A0A8B7DDE1-F1
#
_cell.length_a   1.000
_cell.length_b   1.000
_cell.length_c   1.000
_cell.angle_alpha   90.00
_cell.angle_beta   90.00
_cell.angle_gamma   90.00
#
_symmetry.space_group_name_H-M   'P 1'
#
loop_
_entity.id
_entity.type
_entity.pdbx_description
1 polymer ?
#
loop_
_entity_poly.entity_id
_entity_poly.type
_entity_poly.pdbx_seq_one_letter_code
_entity_poly.pdbx_strand_id
1 'polypeptide(L)'
;MPPVKRTRRCNLYGGSPSDLPITDLATYGDVVRFFYKLKDLDGIKDKNIIIQRTLCSLKEIWFNCNSKLVLLPEKSLIVKLLRFYNNVISWNGNKIKPLTKKLLEKNKEKLFDLLACNCKLEVLPCDDGNIKCSGCSNVHLYCSCIGSKKVPLEERSYIKDQREKIGTKEKFQIGGIDNSVLSPTSRKTKQTKASDEEIYIKEFDTIMDSDQSETSISSLNQTRSKNYNTTHYPKFALEVIRYGISDEAAAAVANALLQDIGYLHLNDVIDPSKMKREKERVCFNASFEQSKVSNIKAISLDSKRNKNSLVYEQRDIDGEINLCKFTSTVDHLTFTIESGELQGQYLKHIDVPKEKGKGKDLAEFTCNVLNEFKSDKSIQAIILDNTSVNTGKDNGLVACLKRILKRRIHLISCLLHVNELPLCHLISKLDGSSNSSNNYLGPVGKSLTNPIHLNLTVDFIQVKTDIEYPPLCVIKDLSADQRMLLEYSIGISRGFSDNKYLRKKIGPICHARWLTTAVWILALYTRTINPSRELKIFVEYIQTVYTPMWFNIKKSKSFTEGPKLIFQFIQRILRLDTEVQNITLPIIYRNSFCLQPENFIAALLYSEEQVYRTIAVVKILETRKTLIKDPKNGLKDGIRVNAIPIIDCRCKNWSKLINLYDIDCFEPPCVEDISNEELLNMIPNQGKAPHFPCHSQTVERAVKMTSDASGKFINLKKRNAYILAKCQSQKKRKYFRTKKDYTL
;
A
#
# COMPACT_ATOMS: atom_id res chain seq x y z
N MET A 1 44.21 -65.56 24.59
CA MET A 1 43.82 -64.29 23.95
C MET A 1 45.08 -63.49 23.66
N PRO A 2 45.29 -63.02 22.42
CA PRO A 2 46.45 -62.20 22.08
C PRO A 2 46.40 -60.88 22.87
N PRO A 3 47.54 -60.21 23.11
CA PRO A 3 47.59 -59.04 23.95
C PRO A 3 46.70 -57.97 23.32
N VAL A 4 45.68 -57.52 24.06
CA VAL A 4 44.96 -56.31 23.71
C VAL A 4 46.01 -55.20 23.72
N LYS A 5 46.48 -54.84 22.53
CA LYS A 5 47.30 -53.66 22.31
C LYS A 5 46.55 -52.50 22.97
N ARG A 6 47.06 -52.01 24.11
CA ARG A 6 46.78 -50.65 24.59
C ARG A 6 47.25 -49.70 23.49
N THR A 7 46.39 -49.44 22.51
CA THR A 7 46.64 -48.43 21.50
C THR A 7 46.58 -47.09 22.21
N ARG A 8 47.74 -46.41 22.22
CA ARG A 8 47.92 -45.05 22.72
C ARG A 8 46.86 -44.12 22.13
N ARG A 9 45.76 -43.88 22.83
CA ARG A 9 44.78 -42.83 22.53
C ARG A 9 44.40 -42.07 23.81
N CYS A 10 45.39 -41.72 24.64
CA CYS A 10 45.13 -40.87 25.81
C CYS A 10 45.13 -39.37 25.50
N ASN A 11 45.54 -38.95 24.30
CA ASN A 11 45.63 -37.53 23.93
C ASN A 11 44.93 -37.26 22.59
N LEU A 12 43.65 -37.61 22.44
CA LEU A 12 42.83 -37.14 21.32
C LEU A 12 42.02 -35.91 21.75
N TYR A 13 42.02 -34.86 20.93
CA TYR A 13 41.22 -33.66 21.18
C TYR A 13 39.74 -34.02 21.13
N GLY A 14 38.92 -33.63 22.13
CA GLY A 14 37.49 -33.99 22.13
C GLY A 14 37.13 -35.29 22.88
N GLY A 15 38.08 -36.23 23.04
CA GLY A 15 37.88 -37.54 23.68
C GLY A 15 37.69 -38.69 22.69
N SER A 16 37.07 -39.78 23.14
CA SER A 16 36.84 -41.00 22.32
C SER A 16 35.76 -40.78 21.24
N PRO A 17 35.79 -41.54 20.13
CA PRO A 17 34.77 -41.48 19.07
C PRO A 17 33.35 -41.65 19.63
N SER A 18 32.41 -40.81 19.19
CA SER A 18 31.00 -40.86 19.60
C SER A 18 30.08 -40.33 18.50
N ASP A 19 28.80 -40.65 18.59
CA ASP A 19 27.75 -40.01 17.80
C ASP A 19 27.53 -38.54 18.20
N LEU A 20 26.91 -37.79 17.29
CA LEU A 20 26.40 -36.45 17.60
C LEU A 20 25.17 -36.55 18.52
N PRO A 21 24.91 -35.54 19.36
CA PRO A 21 23.71 -35.49 20.19
C PRO A 21 22.44 -35.50 19.34
N ILE A 22 21.40 -36.17 19.83
CA ILE A 22 20.11 -36.33 19.12
C ILE A 22 19.17 -35.14 19.40
N THR A 23 19.17 -34.64 20.64
CA THR A 23 18.19 -33.65 21.13
C THR A 23 18.78 -32.27 21.38
N ASP A 24 20.11 -32.15 21.46
CA ASP A 24 20.82 -30.91 21.77
C ASP A 24 21.69 -30.47 20.59
N LEU A 25 21.92 -29.16 20.47
CA LEU A 25 22.86 -28.63 19.47
C LEU A 25 24.30 -29.05 19.82
N ALA A 26 25.03 -29.49 18.80
CA ALA A 26 26.39 -30.03 18.96
C ALA A 26 27.41 -28.97 19.39
N THR A 27 28.32 -29.35 20.30
CA THR A 27 29.51 -28.56 20.64
C THR A 27 30.66 -28.82 19.67
N TYR A 28 31.70 -27.97 19.71
CA TYR A 28 32.96 -28.25 19.01
C TYR A 28 33.55 -29.62 19.38
N GLY A 29 33.42 -30.05 20.64
CA GLY A 29 33.86 -31.37 21.10
C GLY A 29 33.07 -32.53 20.47
N ASP A 30 31.75 -32.40 20.36
CA ASP A 30 30.88 -33.42 19.73
C ASP A 30 31.22 -33.62 18.25
N VAL A 31 31.42 -32.51 17.53
CA VAL A 31 31.80 -32.54 16.11
C VAL A 31 33.12 -33.29 15.91
N VAL A 32 34.09 -33.14 16.82
CA VAL A 32 35.36 -33.87 16.73
C VAL A 32 35.21 -35.35 17.02
N ARG A 33 34.45 -35.71 18.06
CA ARG A 33 34.19 -37.12 18.36
C ARG A 33 33.49 -37.81 17.18
N PHE A 34 32.60 -37.09 16.49
CA PHE A 34 31.97 -37.57 15.27
C PHE A 34 32.94 -37.70 14.08
N PHE A 35 33.88 -36.78 13.91
CA PHE A 35 34.96 -36.95 12.93
C PHE A 35 35.76 -38.23 13.18
N TYR A 36 36.05 -38.55 14.45
CA TYR A 36 36.74 -39.78 14.80
C TYR A 36 35.87 -41.02 14.59
N LYS A 37 34.56 -40.95 14.85
CA LYS A 37 33.63 -42.03 14.54
C LYS A 37 33.67 -42.37 13.05
N LEU A 38 33.46 -41.37 12.19
CA LEU A 38 33.46 -41.53 10.73
C LEU A 38 34.79 -42.09 10.21
N LYS A 39 35.91 -41.66 10.79
CA LYS A 39 37.25 -42.06 10.36
C LYS A 39 37.66 -43.44 10.87
N ASP A 40 37.46 -43.69 12.16
CA ASP A 40 38.05 -44.83 12.87
C ASP A 40 37.08 -46.01 13.02
N LEU A 41 35.78 -45.76 13.14
CA LEU A 41 34.75 -46.80 13.25
C LEU A 41 34.11 -47.11 11.89
N ASP A 42 33.76 -46.08 11.12
CA ASP A 42 33.11 -46.25 9.81
C ASP A 42 34.12 -46.40 8.65
N GLY A 43 35.42 -46.31 8.94
CA GLY A 43 36.51 -46.57 7.98
C GLY A 43 36.65 -45.54 6.86
N ILE A 44 36.04 -44.35 6.97
CA ILE A 44 36.07 -43.32 5.92
C ILE A 44 37.42 -42.61 5.94
N LYS A 45 38.18 -42.73 4.86
CA LYS A 45 39.49 -42.08 4.71
C LYS A 45 39.42 -40.71 4.00
N ASP A 46 38.41 -40.50 3.17
CA ASP A 46 38.25 -39.27 2.41
C ASP A 46 37.73 -38.14 3.31
N LYS A 47 38.55 -37.10 3.43
CA LYS A 47 38.24 -35.90 4.22
C LYS A 47 36.96 -35.19 3.75
N ASN A 48 36.75 -35.06 2.45
CA ASN A 48 35.57 -34.37 1.91
C ASN A 48 34.30 -35.16 2.24
N ILE A 49 34.35 -36.49 2.19
CA ILE A 49 33.23 -37.36 2.59
C ILE A 49 32.92 -37.21 4.08
N ILE A 50 33.95 -37.16 4.94
CA ILE A 50 33.77 -36.93 6.38
C ILE A 50 33.07 -35.58 6.63
N ILE A 51 33.52 -34.50 5.95
CA ILE A 51 32.91 -33.17 6.10
C ILE A 51 31.47 -33.16 5.60
N GLN A 52 31.18 -33.76 4.45
CA GLN A 52 29.83 -33.80 3.90
C GLN A 52 28.86 -34.57 4.81
N ARG A 53 29.26 -35.75 5.31
CA ARG A 53 28.44 -36.52 6.26
C ARG A 53 28.21 -35.76 7.56
N THR A 54 29.24 -35.12 8.10
CA THR A 54 29.13 -34.29 9.30
C THR A 54 28.20 -33.10 9.09
N LEU A 55 28.29 -32.44 7.94
CA LEU A 55 27.41 -31.33 7.60
C LEU A 55 25.95 -31.76 7.48
N CYS A 56 25.67 -32.89 6.85
CA CYS A 56 24.31 -33.45 6.76
C CYS A 56 23.72 -33.71 8.15
N SER A 57 24.43 -34.44 9.01
CA SER A 57 23.96 -34.74 10.36
C SER A 57 23.79 -33.48 11.23
N LEU A 58 24.70 -32.50 11.09
CA LEU A 58 24.57 -31.22 11.80
C LEU A 58 23.36 -30.41 11.31
N LYS A 59 23.11 -30.34 10.00
CA LYS A 59 21.91 -29.65 9.47
C LYS A 59 20.63 -30.31 9.97
N GLU A 60 20.60 -31.64 10.06
CA GLU A 60 19.46 -32.40 10.57
C GLU A 60 19.19 -32.08 12.05
N ILE A 61 20.23 -32.06 12.90
CA ILE A 61 20.10 -31.67 14.32
C ILE A 61 19.54 -30.25 14.45
N TRP A 62 20.08 -29.30 13.68
CA TRP A 62 19.63 -27.91 13.71
C TRP A 62 18.19 -27.75 13.19
N PHE A 63 17.82 -28.51 12.16
CA PHE A 63 16.45 -28.54 11.64
C PHE A 63 15.46 -29.14 12.65
N ASN A 64 15.85 -30.23 13.31
CA ASN A 64 15.04 -30.90 14.33
C ASN A 64 14.89 -30.04 15.60
N CYS A 65 15.92 -29.28 15.97
CA CYS A 65 15.84 -28.31 17.06
C CYS A 65 14.90 -27.16 16.71
N ASN A 66 15.06 -26.55 15.52
CA ASN A 66 14.11 -25.55 15.03
C ASN A 66 14.27 -25.25 13.53
N SER A 67 13.26 -25.63 12.75
CA SER A 67 13.23 -25.41 11.29
C SER A 67 13.11 -23.94 10.85
N LYS A 68 12.82 -23.00 11.76
CA LYS A 68 12.71 -21.56 11.48
C LYS A 68 14.05 -20.82 11.55
N LEU A 69 15.11 -21.48 12.02
CA LEU A 69 16.44 -20.87 12.14
C LEU A 69 17.14 -20.77 10.79
N VAL A 70 17.70 -19.59 10.49
CA VAL A 70 18.45 -19.38 9.26
C VAL A 70 19.91 -19.77 9.46
N LEU A 71 20.34 -20.85 8.79
CA LEU A 71 21.71 -21.32 8.79
C LEU A 71 22.59 -20.59 7.77
N LEU A 72 23.91 -20.65 7.96
CA LEU A 72 24.90 -20.18 6.99
C LEU A 72 24.75 -20.92 5.65
N PRO A 73 25.12 -20.28 4.52
CA PRO A 73 25.18 -20.95 3.23
C PRO A 73 26.08 -22.18 3.29
N GLU A 74 25.70 -23.24 2.56
CA GLU A 74 26.40 -24.52 2.60
C GLU A 74 27.90 -24.41 2.31
N LYS A 75 28.28 -23.56 1.34
CA LYS A 75 29.70 -23.28 1.03
C LYS A 75 30.47 -22.74 2.24
N SER A 76 29.87 -21.86 3.03
CA SER A 76 30.49 -21.30 4.25
C SER A 76 30.62 -22.34 5.36
N LEU A 77 29.62 -23.21 5.50
CA LEU A 77 29.66 -24.31 6.49
C LEU A 77 30.72 -25.35 6.15
N ILE A 78 30.86 -25.70 4.86
CA ILE A 78 31.92 -26.60 4.39
C ILE A 78 33.29 -26.01 4.71
N VAL A 79 33.51 -24.72 4.45
CA VAL A 79 34.78 -24.04 4.78
C VAL A 79 35.05 -24.06 6.29
N LYS A 80 34.05 -23.73 7.12
CA LYS A 80 34.16 -23.76 8.59
C LYS A 80 34.55 -25.15 9.10
N LEU A 81 33.87 -26.20 8.62
CA LEU A 81 34.16 -27.59 8.99
C LEU A 81 35.53 -28.07 8.48
N LEU A 82 35.92 -27.74 7.24
CA LEU A 82 37.22 -28.10 6.67
C LEU A 82 38.39 -27.50 7.47
N ARG A 83 38.26 -26.22 7.86
CA ARG A 83 39.27 -25.54 8.70
C ARG A 83 39.33 -26.17 10.09
N PHE A 84 38.17 -26.43 10.71
CA PHE A 84 38.11 -27.06 12.02
C PHE A 84 38.75 -28.46 12.01
N TYR A 85 38.42 -29.29 11.01
CA TYR A 85 39.00 -30.62 10.81
C TYR A 85 40.54 -30.57 10.66
N ASN A 86 41.06 -29.62 9.87
CA ASN A 86 42.50 -29.43 9.70
C ASN A 86 43.22 -29.07 11.01
N ASN A 87 42.59 -28.21 11.81
CA ASN A 87 43.15 -27.81 13.11
C ASN A 87 43.17 -28.97 14.09
N VAL A 88 42.14 -29.82 14.09
CA VAL A 88 42.08 -31.04 14.92
C VAL A 88 43.15 -32.05 14.52
N ILE A 89 43.38 -32.27 13.22
CA ILE A 89 44.48 -33.12 12.74
C ILE A 89 45.83 -32.54 13.18
N SER A 90 46.02 -31.23 13.03
CA SER A 90 47.26 -30.55 13.41
C SER A 90 47.52 -30.63 14.91
N TRP A 91 46.46 -30.56 15.73
CA TRP A 91 46.53 -30.76 17.18
C TRP A 91 46.94 -32.20 17.51
N ASN A 92 46.27 -33.20 16.92
CA ASN A 92 46.60 -34.62 17.14
C ASN A 92 48.02 -34.97 16.68
N GLY A 93 48.54 -34.26 15.68
CA GLY A 93 49.90 -34.40 15.18
C GLY A 93 50.95 -33.54 15.89
N ASN A 94 50.59 -32.80 16.95
CA ASN A 94 51.46 -31.84 17.65
C ASN A 94 52.09 -30.74 16.75
N LYS A 95 51.46 -30.42 15.62
CA LYS A 95 51.92 -29.41 14.63
C LYS A 95 51.16 -28.09 14.70
N ILE A 96 50.35 -27.88 15.74
CA ILE A 96 49.49 -26.71 15.89
C ILE A 96 50.20 -25.56 16.61
N LYS A 97 49.92 -24.31 16.18
CA LYS A 97 50.44 -23.10 16.84
C LYS A 97 49.94 -23.02 18.30
N PRO A 98 50.77 -22.55 19.28
CA PRO A 98 50.39 -22.50 20.70
C PRO A 98 49.11 -21.73 21.01
N LEU A 99 48.88 -20.61 20.30
CA LEU A 99 47.66 -19.80 20.42
C LEU A 99 46.42 -20.56 19.96
N THR A 100 46.47 -21.19 18.77
CA THR A 100 45.37 -22.00 18.23
C THR A 100 45.08 -23.21 19.11
N LYS A 101 46.11 -23.80 19.73
CA LYS A 101 45.97 -24.89 20.71
C LYS A 101 45.17 -24.45 21.94
N LYS A 102 45.54 -23.34 22.57
CA LYS A 102 44.81 -22.77 23.72
C LYS A 102 43.36 -22.42 23.38
N LEU A 103 43.11 -21.89 22.17
CA LEU A 103 41.77 -21.51 21.74
C LEU A 103 40.86 -22.73 21.48
N LEU A 104 41.38 -23.79 20.86
CA LEU A 104 40.68 -25.06 20.71
C LEU A 104 40.28 -25.62 22.09
N GLU A 105 41.23 -25.72 23.01
CA GLU A 105 40.97 -26.24 24.36
C GLU A 105 39.90 -25.42 25.10
N LYS A 106 39.89 -24.08 24.97
CA LYS A 106 38.90 -23.19 25.59
C LYS A 106 37.50 -23.25 24.95
N ASN A 107 37.40 -23.62 23.68
CA ASN A 107 36.12 -23.63 22.94
C ASN A 107 35.52 -25.03 22.76
N LYS A 108 36.21 -26.07 23.24
CA LYS A 108 35.78 -27.48 23.15
C LYS A 108 34.32 -27.70 23.59
N GLU A 109 33.89 -27.04 24.66
CA GLU A 109 32.55 -27.23 25.25
C GLU A 109 31.52 -26.20 24.78
N LYS A 110 31.87 -25.36 23.82
CA LYS A 110 30.98 -24.33 23.26
C LYS A 110 30.22 -24.82 22.05
N LEU A 111 29.08 -24.20 21.80
CA LEU A 111 28.21 -24.44 20.65
C LEU A 111 28.98 -24.34 19.31
N PHE A 112 28.83 -25.36 18.46
CA PHE A 112 29.25 -25.29 17.06
C PHE A 112 28.19 -24.55 16.24
N ASP A 113 28.25 -23.22 16.26
CA ASP A 113 27.18 -22.37 15.71
C ASP A 113 27.11 -22.41 14.17
N LEU A 114 25.93 -22.77 13.63
CA LEU A 114 25.64 -22.79 12.20
C LEU A 114 24.78 -21.61 11.73
N LEU A 115 24.33 -20.72 12.63
CA LEU A 115 23.42 -19.63 12.29
C LEU A 115 24.08 -18.58 11.40
N ALA A 116 23.27 -18.02 10.50
CA ALA A 116 23.68 -16.84 9.71
C ALA A 116 23.75 -15.55 10.56
N CYS A 117 23.12 -15.55 11.74
CA CYS A 117 23.16 -14.46 12.71
C CYS A 117 24.49 -14.48 13.46
N ASN A 118 25.24 -13.38 13.50
CA ASN A 118 26.48 -13.27 14.28
C ASN A 118 26.39 -12.25 15.44
N CYS A 119 25.20 -11.71 15.74
CA CYS A 119 25.04 -10.72 16.80
C CYS A 119 24.91 -11.37 18.19
N LYS A 120 25.19 -10.60 19.26
CA LYS A 120 25.10 -11.06 20.66
C LYS A 120 23.67 -11.20 21.21
N LEU A 121 22.64 -10.88 20.43
CA LEU A 121 21.26 -10.74 20.91
C LEU A 121 21.23 -9.79 22.13
N GLU A 122 21.52 -8.52 21.86
CA GLU A 122 21.70 -7.47 22.88
C GLU A 122 20.44 -7.33 23.74
N VAL A 123 20.63 -7.10 25.04
CA VAL A 123 19.51 -6.86 25.97
C VAL A 123 19.20 -5.36 25.92
N LEU A 124 18.08 -5.00 25.32
CA LEU A 124 17.62 -3.61 25.23
C LEU A 124 16.37 -3.41 26.09
N PRO A 125 16.21 -2.26 26.76
CA PRO A 125 14.98 -1.97 27.50
C PRO A 125 13.77 -1.78 26.56
N CYS A 126 12.54 -1.96 27.04
CA CYS A 126 11.32 -1.88 26.18
C CYS A 126 11.11 -0.48 25.57
N ASP A 127 11.72 0.57 26.13
CA ASP A 127 11.70 1.94 25.61
C ASP A 127 12.75 2.21 24.51
N ASP A 128 13.65 1.26 24.22
CA ASP A 128 14.63 1.40 23.15
C ASP A 128 13.93 1.39 21.76
N GLY A 129 14.28 2.36 20.91
CA GLY A 129 13.66 2.55 19.59
C GLY A 129 13.80 1.36 18.63
N ASN A 130 14.69 0.40 18.92
CA ASN A 130 14.84 -0.83 18.15
C ASN A 130 13.87 -1.95 18.60
N ILE A 131 13.19 -1.77 19.74
CA ILE A 131 12.26 -2.73 20.32
C ILE A 131 10.83 -2.37 19.93
N LYS A 132 10.12 -3.34 19.34
CA LYS A 132 8.68 -3.25 19.05
C LYS A 132 7.94 -4.11 20.06
N CYS A 133 7.71 -3.53 21.24
CA CYS A 133 7.10 -4.11 22.42
C CYS A 133 5.77 -3.40 22.70
N SER A 134 4.68 -4.15 22.95
CA SER A 134 3.38 -3.56 23.36
C SER A 134 3.35 -3.32 24.87
N GLY A 135 4.24 -2.47 25.37
CA GLY A 135 4.23 -1.94 26.74
C GLY A 135 4.41 -2.97 27.86
N CYS A 136 5.48 -3.77 27.83
CA CYS A 136 5.86 -4.60 28.97
C CYS A 136 7.00 -3.96 29.79
N SER A 137 7.10 -4.30 31.07
CA SER A 137 8.13 -3.77 31.99
C SER A 137 9.48 -4.49 31.88
N ASN A 138 9.73 -5.22 30.78
CA ASN A 138 10.83 -6.15 30.64
C ASN A 138 11.92 -5.66 29.67
N VAL A 139 13.09 -6.26 29.79
CA VAL A 139 14.17 -6.15 28.80
C VAL A 139 13.99 -7.15 27.67
N HIS A 140 14.39 -6.80 26.45
CA HIS A 140 14.20 -7.56 25.22
C HIS A 140 15.52 -7.97 24.58
N LEU A 141 15.55 -9.16 23.99
CA LEU A 141 16.68 -9.62 23.18
C LEU A 141 16.56 -9.10 21.75
N TYR A 142 17.50 -8.26 21.34
CA TYR A 142 17.53 -7.61 20.04
C TYR A 142 18.57 -8.22 19.09
N CYS A 143 18.11 -8.62 17.91
CA CYS A 143 18.98 -9.08 16.83
C CYS A 143 19.27 -7.93 15.85
N SER A 144 20.52 -7.48 15.81
CA SER A 144 21.00 -6.38 14.95
C SER A 144 21.30 -6.80 13.50
N CYS A 145 21.21 -8.09 13.17
CA CYS A 145 21.46 -8.58 11.82
C CYS A 145 20.38 -8.13 10.82
N ILE A 146 20.73 -8.05 9.52
CA ILE A 146 19.76 -7.77 8.45
C ILE A 146 18.68 -8.87 8.36
N GLY A 147 17.49 -8.54 7.86
CA GLY A 147 16.29 -9.40 7.94
C GLY A 147 16.47 -10.85 7.49
N SER A 148 17.29 -11.12 6.47
CA SER A 148 17.58 -12.47 5.98
C SER A 148 18.47 -13.32 6.90
N LYS A 149 19.06 -12.72 7.93
CA LYS A 149 19.95 -13.37 8.91
C LYS A 149 19.44 -13.20 10.34
N LYS A 150 18.21 -12.69 10.54
CA LYS A 150 17.67 -12.43 11.88
C LYS A 150 17.22 -13.73 12.54
N VAL A 151 17.52 -13.85 13.83
CA VAL A 151 16.90 -14.87 14.69
C VAL A 151 15.44 -14.45 14.96
N PRO A 152 14.45 -15.33 14.68
CA PRO A 152 13.05 -15.10 15.01
C PRO A 152 12.87 -14.71 16.48
N LEU A 153 11.88 -13.87 16.80
CA LEU A 153 11.72 -13.27 18.14
C LEU A 153 11.55 -14.35 19.22
N GLU A 154 10.79 -15.39 18.90
CA GLU A 154 10.47 -16.52 19.77
C GLU A 154 11.71 -17.34 20.14
N GLU A 155 12.73 -17.33 19.26
CA GLU A 155 13.93 -18.17 19.40
C GLU A 155 15.12 -17.43 20.01
N ARG A 156 15.01 -16.12 20.27
CA ARG A 156 16.16 -15.32 20.73
C ARG A 156 16.63 -15.71 22.12
N SER A 157 15.70 -16.03 23.02
CA SER A 157 16.05 -16.51 24.36
C SER A 157 16.78 -17.85 24.31
N TYR A 158 16.28 -18.77 23.50
CA TYR A 158 16.90 -20.08 23.29
C TYR A 158 18.30 -19.95 22.67
N ILE A 159 18.45 -19.23 21.56
CA ILE A 159 19.76 -19.07 20.91
C ILE A 159 20.77 -18.35 21.78
N LYS A 160 20.34 -17.35 22.56
CA LYS A 160 21.22 -16.66 23.49
C LYS A 160 21.73 -17.61 24.58
N ASP A 161 20.84 -18.38 25.18
CA ASP A 161 21.16 -19.41 26.16
C ASP A 161 22.15 -20.45 25.58
N GLN A 162 21.89 -20.97 24.37
CA GLN A 162 22.78 -21.94 23.71
C GLN A 162 24.17 -21.38 23.38
N ARG A 163 24.30 -20.08 23.09
CA ARG A 163 25.59 -19.41 22.84
C ARG A 163 26.39 -19.13 24.10
N GLU A 164 25.70 -18.86 25.21
CA GLU A 164 26.29 -18.60 26.53
C GLU A 164 26.61 -19.92 27.28
N LYS A 165 26.03 -21.05 26.84
CA LYS A 165 26.24 -22.37 27.43
C LYS A 165 27.69 -22.85 27.31
N ILE A 166 28.22 -23.38 28.42
CA ILE A 166 29.47 -24.15 28.48
C ILE A 166 29.10 -25.53 29.05
N GLY A 167 29.23 -26.60 28.26
CA GLY A 167 28.85 -27.95 28.66
C GLY A 167 27.32 -28.22 28.60
N THR A 168 26.81 -29.21 29.32
CA THR A 168 25.48 -29.81 29.09
C THR A 168 24.35 -29.48 30.10
N LYS A 169 24.47 -28.51 31.04
CA LYS A 169 23.40 -28.27 32.06
C LYS A 169 22.72 -26.88 32.03
N GLU A 170 21.36 -26.93 32.12
CA GLU A 170 20.31 -25.88 32.34
C GLU A 170 20.18 -24.79 31.24
N LYS A 171 19.11 -24.00 30.99
CA LYS A 171 17.77 -23.72 31.57
C LYS A 171 16.61 -24.23 30.68
N PHE A 172 16.94 -24.64 29.45
CA PHE A 172 16.04 -25.16 28.41
C PHE A 172 16.46 -26.58 27.99
N GLN A 173 16.52 -27.51 28.94
CA GLN A 173 16.68 -28.93 28.62
C GLN A 173 15.31 -29.52 28.28
N ILE A 174 15.17 -30.12 27.10
CA ILE A 174 14.07 -31.03 26.82
C ILE A 174 14.38 -32.28 27.66
N GLY A 175 13.61 -32.47 28.74
CA GLY A 175 13.69 -33.66 29.57
C GLY A 175 13.45 -34.90 28.71
N GLY A 176 14.30 -35.91 28.88
CA GLY A 176 13.98 -37.25 28.41
C GLY A 176 12.61 -37.66 28.95
N ILE A 177 11.84 -38.37 28.12
CA ILE A 177 10.54 -38.92 28.47
C ILE A 177 10.71 -39.76 29.75
N ASP A 178 10.03 -39.39 30.84
CA ASP A 178 9.48 -40.35 31.80
C ASP A 178 8.43 -39.75 32.76
N ASN A 179 7.53 -40.62 33.19
CA ASN A 179 6.26 -40.38 33.89
C ASN A 179 6.38 -39.79 35.31
N SER A 180 5.33 -39.03 35.69
CA SER A 180 4.78 -38.77 37.05
C SER A 180 5.24 -37.55 37.90
N VAL A 181 4.26 -36.66 38.14
CA VAL A 181 3.76 -36.07 39.42
C VAL A 181 4.67 -35.21 40.36
N LEU A 182 4.28 -33.92 40.44
CA LEU A 182 4.25 -32.91 41.55
C LEU A 182 5.50 -32.27 42.19
N SER A 183 5.58 -30.93 41.98
CA SER A 183 5.53 -29.82 42.99
C SER A 183 6.70 -28.81 43.03
N PRO A 184 6.45 -27.51 43.34
CA PRO A 184 7.31 -26.38 42.96
C PRO A 184 8.01 -25.65 44.14
N THR A 185 9.26 -25.19 43.96
CA THR A 185 9.84 -24.15 44.84
C THR A 185 10.94 -23.28 44.19
N SER A 186 10.62 -21.99 44.08
CA SER A 186 11.40 -20.74 44.25
C SER A 186 12.94 -20.64 44.11
N ARG A 187 13.32 -19.62 43.31
CA ARG A 187 14.34 -18.54 43.51
C ARG A 187 15.85 -18.90 43.65
N LYS A 188 16.68 -18.34 42.74
CA LYS A 188 17.53 -17.14 43.00
C LYS A 188 18.37 -16.74 41.78
N THR A 189 18.39 -15.43 41.51
CA THR A 189 19.27 -14.73 40.57
C THR A 189 20.73 -14.76 41.06
N LYS A 190 21.68 -15.01 40.16
CA LYS A 190 23.08 -14.53 40.30
C LYS A 190 23.55 -13.98 38.95
N GLN A 191 23.62 -12.66 38.86
CA GLN A 191 24.39 -11.94 37.86
C GLN A 191 25.87 -12.07 38.21
N THR A 192 26.71 -12.50 37.27
CA THR A 192 28.17 -12.29 37.38
C THR A 192 28.82 -12.16 36.00
N LYS A 193 29.34 -10.95 35.75
CA LYS A 193 30.47 -10.53 34.89
C LYS A 193 30.88 -11.45 33.73
N ALA A 194 30.39 -11.13 32.53
CA ALA A 194 30.95 -11.57 31.24
C ALA A 194 31.44 -10.33 30.47
N SER A 195 32.73 -9.99 30.61
CA SER A 195 33.37 -8.97 29.74
C SER A 195 34.60 -9.50 29.02
N ASP A 196 35.30 -10.49 29.60
CA ASP A 196 36.61 -10.89 29.09
C ASP A 196 36.57 -12.21 28.30
N GLU A 197 35.60 -13.11 28.57
CA GLU A 197 35.49 -14.40 27.87
C GLU A 197 34.87 -14.29 26.46
N GLU A 198 34.02 -13.30 26.22
CA GLU A 198 33.35 -13.07 24.93
C GLU A 198 34.27 -12.50 23.85
N ILE A 199 35.35 -11.80 24.25
CA ILE A 199 36.37 -11.25 23.34
C ILE A 199 37.14 -12.40 22.68
N TYR A 200 37.47 -13.45 23.43
CA TYR A 200 38.23 -14.60 22.93
C TYR A 200 37.44 -15.53 21.99
N ILE A 201 36.10 -15.61 22.11
CA ILE A 201 35.26 -16.38 21.17
C ILE A 201 35.19 -15.68 19.82
N LYS A 202 34.98 -14.35 19.84
CA LYS A 202 35.00 -13.54 18.61
C LYS A 202 36.37 -13.59 17.95
N GLU A 203 37.46 -13.54 18.70
CA GLU A 203 38.80 -13.78 18.15
C GLU A 203 38.93 -15.18 17.55
N PHE A 204 38.41 -16.25 18.17
CA PHE A 204 38.51 -17.58 17.58
C PHE A 204 37.75 -17.72 16.26
N ASP A 205 36.47 -17.32 16.18
CA ASP A 205 35.73 -17.38 14.92
C ASP A 205 36.30 -16.42 13.87
N THR A 206 36.83 -15.26 14.28
CA THR A 206 37.49 -14.30 13.38
C THR A 206 38.84 -14.80 12.90
N ILE A 207 39.69 -15.40 13.76
CA ILE A 207 40.97 -16.04 13.41
C ILE A 207 40.73 -17.26 12.50
N MET A 208 39.63 -17.98 12.72
CA MET A 208 39.19 -19.05 11.84
C MET A 208 38.68 -18.53 10.49
N ASP A 209 38.31 -17.26 10.36
CA ASP A 209 37.82 -16.60 9.14
C ASP A 209 38.79 -15.58 8.50
N SER A 210 39.90 -15.24 9.15
CA SER A 210 40.89 -14.28 8.68
C SER A 210 42.22 -14.95 8.34
N ASP A 211 42.58 -14.94 7.07
CA ASP A 211 43.98 -14.86 6.63
C ASP A 211 44.02 -13.79 5.54
N GLN A 212 44.59 -12.62 5.85
CA GLN A 212 45.50 -11.85 4.99
C GLN A 212 45.96 -10.61 5.77
N SER A 213 47.21 -10.62 6.23
CA SER A 213 48.22 -9.64 5.80
C SER A 213 49.48 -9.77 6.64
N GLU A 214 50.65 -9.84 6.00
CA GLU A 214 51.79 -9.04 6.46
C GLU A 214 52.39 -8.33 5.26
N THR A 215 52.61 -7.04 5.44
CA THR A 215 53.22 -6.11 4.49
C THR A 215 54.61 -5.80 5.01
N SER A 216 55.61 -5.73 4.15
CA SER A 216 56.66 -4.71 4.29
C SER A 216 57.00 -4.20 2.89
N ILE A 217 56.49 -2.99 2.59
CA ILE A 217 57.27 -1.76 2.43
C ILE A 217 58.12 -1.77 1.16
N SER A 218 57.55 -1.14 0.14
CA SER A 218 58.08 0.02 -0.57
C SER A 218 57.72 -0.06 -2.04
N SER A 219 57.30 1.08 -2.58
CA SER A 219 57.11 1.34 -4.01
C SER A 219 56.25 0.34 -4.79
N LEU A 220 54.99 0.69 -5.02
CA LEU A 220 54.42 0.76 -6.37
C LEU A 220 52.96 1.24 -6.27
N ASN A 221 52.78 2.50 -6.65
CA ASN A 221 51.50 3.00 -7.14
C ASN A 221 50.98 2.07 -8.24
N GLN A 222 49.88 1.36 -8.00
CA GLN A 222 48.96 0.91 -9.05
C GLN A 222 47.62 0.43 -8.44
N THR A 223 46.64 1.33 -8.52
CA THR A 223 45.19 1.10 -8.72
C THR A 223 44.59 -0.28 -8.33
N ARG A 224 43.92 -0.36 -7.17
CA ARG A 224 42.90 -1.40 -6.92
C ARG A 224 41.57 -1.00 -7.58
N SER A 225 41.20 -1.69 -8.65
CA SER A 225 39.90 -1.55 -9.33
C SER A 225 38.73 -1.90 -8.39
N LYS A 226 37.68 -1.07 -8.36
CA LYS A 226 36.42 -1.35 -7.64
C LYS A 226 35.55 -2.28 -8.48
N ASN A 227 35.59 -3.60 -8.28
CA ASN A 227 34.84 -4.59 -9.07
C ASN A 227 33.28 -4.51 -8.97
N TYR A 228 32.69 -3.48 -8.34
CA TYR A 228 31.23 -3.35 -8.21
C TYR A 228 30.78 -1.88 -8.13
N ASN A 229 29.72 -1.56 -8.88
CA ASN A 229 29.09 -0.24 -8.88
C ASN A 229 28.36 0.02 -7.54
N THR A 230 28.92 0.88 -6.71
CA THR A 230 28.37 1.25 -5.38
C THR A 230 27.45 2.45 -5.43
N THR A 231 27.50 3.25 -6.49
CA THR A 231 26.77 4.51 -6.65
C THR A 231 25.25 4.29 -6.61
N HIS A 232 24.52 5.19 -5.94
CA HIS A 232 23.06 5.12 -5.85
C HIS A 232 22.38 5.96 -6.91
N TYR A 233 21.30 5.43 -7.49
CA TYR A 233 20.60 6.07 -8.61
C TYR A 233 19.10 6.27 -8.32
N PRO A 234 18.72 6.91 -7.18
CA PRO A 234 17.33 6.97 -6.75
C PRO A 234 16.45 7.77 -7.73
N LYS A 235 16.97 8.86 -8.31
CA LYS A 235 16.24 9.67 -9.31
C LYS A 235 15.95 8.85 -10.58
N PHE A 236 16.95 8.12 -11.07
CA PHE A 236 16.79 7.27 -12.25
C PHE A 236 15.83 6.11 -11.97
N ALA A 237 16.01 5.39 -10.85
CA ALA A 237 15.14 4.29 -10.44
C ALA A 237 13.66 4.70 -10.35
N LEU A 238 13.37 5.90 -9.81
CA LEU A 238 12.02 6.45 -9.73
C LEU A 238 11.39 6.70 -11.11
N GLU A 239 12.16 7.15 -12.10
CA GLU A 239 11.66 7.31 -13.48
C GLU A 239 11.46 5.96 -14.16
N VAL A 240 12.39 5.03 -13.97
CA VAL A 240 12.26 3.66 -14.48
C VAL A 240 10.99 3.00 -13.93
N ILE A 241 10.69 3.17 -12.63
CA ILE A 241 9.43 2.72 -12.01
C ILE A 241 8.22 3.42 -12.64
N ARG A 242 8.27 4.75 -12.78
CA ARG A 242 7.18 5.59 -13.30
C ARG A 242 6.74 5.15 -14.68
N TYR A 243 7.70 4.93 -15.58
CA TYR A 243 7.46 4.51 -16.96
C TYR A 243 7.35 2.99 -17.11
N GLY A 244 7.61 2.22 -16.05
CA GLY A 244 7.45 0.76 -16.06
C GLY A 244 8.48 0.05 -16.92
N ILE A 245 9.69 0.60 -17.05
CA ILE A 245 10.79 0.07 -17.85
C ILE A 245 11.40 -1.16 -17.12
N SER A 246 11.73 -2.22 -17.87
CA SER A 246 12.35 -3.44 -17.32
C SER A 246 13.76 -3.14 -16.77
N ASP A 247 14.29 -4.04 -15.95
CA ASP A 247 15.64 -3.85 -15.38
C ASP A 247 16.72 -3.91 -16.46
N GLU A 248 16.54 -4.78 -17.46
CA GLU A 248 17.42 -4.96 -18.61
C GLU A 248 17.39 -3.73 -19.53
N ALA A 249 16.20 -3.26 -19.89
CA ALA A 249 16.06 -2.08 -20.74
C ALA A 249 16.60 -0.83 -20.04
N ALA A 250 16.36 -0.68 -18.74
CA ALA A 250 16.89 0.44 -17.98
C ALA A 250 18.42 0.42 -17.89
N ALA A 251 19.02 -0.74 -17.63
CA ALA A 251 20.47 -0.93 -17.64
C ALA A 251 21.07 -0.58 -19.00
N ALA A 252 20.51 -1.12 -20.09
CA ALA A 252 20.97 -0.86 -21.45
C ALA A 252 20.90 0.63 -21.82
N VAL A 253 19.75 1.28 -21.60
CA VAL A 253 19.55 2.71 -21.91
C VAL A 253 20.45 3.59 -21.04
N ALA A 254 20.63 3.27 -19.76
CA ALA A 254 21.49 4.04 -18.87
C ALA A 254 22.95 3.96 -19.29
N ASN A 255 23.46 2.76 -19.58
CA ASN A 255 24.85 2.58 -20.01
C ASN A 255 25.11 3.25 -21.35
N ALA A 256 24.19 3.13 -22.33
CA ALA A 256 24.31 3.82 -23.61
C ALA A 256 24.37 5.35 -23.43
N LEU A 257 23.48 5.92 -22.62
CA LEU A 257 23.49 7.35 -22.31
C LEU A 257 24.82 7.76 -21.65
N LEU A 258 25.27 7.02 -20.64
CA LEU A 258 26.53 7.29 -19.92
C LEU A 258 27.75 7.21 -20.85
N GLN A 259 27.72 6.34 -21.86
CA GLN A 259 28.75 6.23 -22.88
C GLN A 259 28.77 7.47 -23.78
N ASP A 260 27.61 7.90 -24.28
CA ASP A 260 27.50 9.09 -25.14
C ASP A 260 27.97 10.38 -24.44
N ILE A 261 27.71 10.51 -23.13
CA ILE A 261 28.15 11.68 -22.35
C ILE A 261 29.58 11.55 -21.80
N GLY A 262 30.28 10.44 -22.07
CA GLY A 262 31.67 10.23 -21.66
C GLY A 262 31.88 9.92 -20.17
N TYR A 263 30.84 9.47 -19.45
CA TYR A 263 30.88 9.17 -18.02
C TYR A 263 30.87 7.67 -17.69
N LEU A 264 30.96 6.78 -18.69
CA LEU A 264 30.95 5.34 -18.47
C LEU A 264 32.36 4.77 -18.27
N HIS A 265 32.69 4.40 -17.03
CA HIS A 265 33.84 3.54 -16.72
C HIS A 265 33.37 2.12 -16.35
N LEU A 266 34.25 1.12 -16.45
CA LEU A 266 33.94 -0.29 -16.14
C LEU A 266 33.31 -0.49 -14.75
N ASN A 267 33.70 0.33 -13.76
CA ASN A 267 33.19 0.24 -12.39
C ASN A 267 31.82 0.93 -12.20
N ASP A 268 31.37 1.73 -13.18
CA ASP A 268 30.14 2.50 -13.16
C ASP A 268 29.02 1.87 -14.00
N VAL A 269 29.31 0.74 -14.67
CA VAL A 269 28.32 -0.03 -15.44
C VAL A 269 27.13 -0.40 -14.55
N ILE A 270 25.94 -0.14 -15.06
CA ILE A 270 24.68 -0.51 -14.41
C ILE A 270 24.23 -1.84 -15.01
N ASP A 271 24.29 -2.90 -14.23
CA ASP A 271 23.72 -4.20 -14.58
C ASP A 271 22.21 -4.28 -14.19
N PRO A 272 21.43 -5.22 -14.75
CA PRO A 272 19.99 -5.36 -14.41
C PRO A 272 19.75 -5.62 -12.91
N SER A 273 20.63 -6.37 -12.24
CA SER A 273 20.53 -6.60 -10.79
C SER A 273 20.82 -5.34 -9.98
N LYS A 274 21.74 -4.48 -10.42
CA LYS A 274 21.97 -3.15 -9.83
C LYS A 274 20.70 -2.33 -9.95
N MET A 275 20.07 -2.30 -11.13
CA MET A 275 18.82 -1.57 -11.31
C MET A 275 17.70 -2.09 -10.41
N LYS A 276 17.54 -3.42 -10.34
CA LYS A 276 16.57 -4.08 -9.46
C LYS A 276 16.77 -3.68 -7.99
N ARG A 277 18.01 -3.72 -7.48
CA ARG A 277 18.35 -3.30 -6.11
C ARG A 277 18.02 -1.83 -5.85
N GLU A 278 18.31 -0.94 -6.81
CA GLU A 278 17.97 0.48 -6.68
C GLU A 278 16.45 0.70 -6.68
N LYS A 279 15.68 -0.02 -7.51
CA LYS A 279 14.20 -0.01 -7.48
C LYS A 279 13.66 -0.48 -6.14
N GLU A 280 14.16 -1.60 -5.62
CA GLU A 280 13.77 -2.14 -4.32
C GLU A 280 14.05 -1.15 -3.19
N ARG A 281 15.19 -0.44 -3.24
CA ARG A 281 15.54 0.60 -2.26
C ARG A 281 14.56 1.78 -2.30
N VAL A 282 14.26 2.34 -3.47
CA VAL A 282 13.32 3.48 -3.54
C VAL A 282 11.89 3.08 -3.16
N CYS A 283 11.46 1.85 -3.48
CA CYS A 283 10.19 1.27 -3.03
C CYS A 283 10.13 1.09 -1.51
N PHE A 284 11.23 0.63 -0.91
CA PHE A 284 11.35 0.52 0.54
C PHE A 284 11.25 1.91 1.19
N ASN A 285 12.03 2.89 0.71
CA ASN A 285 12.01 4.25 1.23
C ASN A 285 10.61 4.88 1.13
N ALA A 286 9.93 4.72 -0.01
CA ALA A 286 8.56 5.22 -0.19
C ALA A 286 7.57 4.56 0.80
N SER A 287 7.72 3.27 1.06
CA SER A 287 6.90 2.55 2.05
C SER A 287 7.22 2.98 3.49
N PHE A 288 8.49 3.26 3.80
CA PHE A 288 8.92 3.76 5.10
C PHE A 288 8.33 5.15 5.38
N GLU A 289 8.40 6.07 4.41
CA GLU A 289 7.75 7.38 4.54
C GLU A 289 6.23 7.26 4.72
N GLN A 290 5.58 6.34 3.99
CA GLN A 290 4.16 6.07 4.16
C GLN A 290 3.82 5.56 5.57
N SER A 291 4.69 4.76 6.19
CA SER A 291 4.46 4.23 7.53
C SER A 291 4.47 5.28 8.65
N LYS A 292 4.99 6.49 8.36
CA LYS A 292 4.97 7.64 9.28
C LYS A 292 3.65 8.40 9.23
N VAL A 293 2.84 8.21 8.18
CA VAL A 293 1.54 8.87 8.04
C VAL A 293 0.64 8.42 9.18
N SER A 294 0.02 9.38 9.86
CA SER A 294 -0.96 9.12 10.91
C SER A 294 -1.93 10.28 11.06
N ASN A 295 -2.95 10.12 11.90
CA ASN A 295 -3.92 11.18 12.22
C ASN A 295 -4.64 11.79 11.00
N ILE A 296 -5.02 10.95 10.04
CA ILE A 296 -5.66 11.38 8.80
C ILE A 296 -7.10 11.84 9.09
N LYS A 297 -7.45 13.07 8.66
CA LYS A 297 -8.80 13.64 8.86
C LYS A 297 -9.81 13.28 7.77
N ALA A 298 -9.34 12.98 6.56
CA ALA A 298 -10.20 12.50 5.48
C ALA A 298 -9.48 11.52 4.57
N ILE A 299 -10.20 10.47 4.16
CA ILE A 299 -9.75 9.50 3.16
C ILE A 299 -10.78 9.37 2.05
N SER A 300 -10.34 8.98 0.86
CA SER A 300 -11.24 8.47 -0.15
C SER A 300 -10.95 7.01 -0.48
N LEU A 301 -12.00 6.28 -0.83
CA LEU A 301 -11.90 4.86 -1.15
C LEU A 301 -12.77 4.50 -2.35
N ASP A 302 -12.30 3.52 -3.10
CA ASP A 302 -13.03 2.95 -4.24
C ASP A 302 -12.66 1.49 -4.42
N SER A 303 -13.65 0.68 -4.80
CA SER A 303 -13.53 -0.76 -5.00
C SER A 303 -13.57 -1.08 -6.49
N LYS A 304 -12.61 -1.87 -6.97
CA LYS A 304 -12.61 -2.31 -8.36
C LYS A 304 -12.27 -3.78 -8.51
N ARG A 305 -13.15 -4.48 -9.22
CA ARG A 305 -12.90 -5.82 -9.74
C ARG A 305 -11.89 -5.76 -10.87
N ASN A 306 -10.73 -6.37 -10.68
CA ASN A 306 -9.70 -6.46 -11.72
C ASN A 306 -9.49 -7.90 -12.17
N LYS A 307 -9.84 -8.18 -13.43
CA LYS A 307 -9.79 -9.51 -14.06
C LYS A 307 -8.36 -10.03 -14.31
N ASN A 308 -7.39 -9.12 -14.36
CA ASN A 308 -6.01 -9.43 -14.79
C ASN A 308 -5.01 -9.31 -13.63
N SER A 309 -5.40 -9.69 -12.42
CA SER A 309 -4.51 -9.62 -11.25
C SER A 309 -3.66 -10.88 -11.16
N LEU A 310 -2.36 -10.74 -10.96
CA LEU A 310 -1.47 -11.89 -10.80
C LEU A 310 -1.61 -12.51 -9.41
N VAL A 311 -1.83 -13.82 -9.37
CA VAL A 311 -1.91 -14.60 -8.12
C VAL A 311 -1.19 -15.96 -8.29
N TYR A 312 -0.99 -16.68 -7.19
CA TYR A 312 -0.48 -18.05 -7.18
C TYR A 312 -1.64 -19.04 -7.01
N GLU A 313 -1.67 -20.12 -7.81
CA GLU A 313 -2.60 -21.25 -7.63
C GLU A 313 -1.77 -22.48 -7.37
N GLN A 314 -2.28 -23.31 -6.48
CA GLN A 314 -1.88 -24.70 -6.46
C GLN A 314 -2.67 -25.42 -7.55
N ARG A 315 -1.97 -26.05 -8.49
CA ARG A 315 -2.57 -26.99 -9.43
C ARG A 315 -1.86 -28.32 -9.32
N ASP A 316 -2.67 -29.36 -9.42
CA ASP A 316 -2.18 -30.68 -9.71
C ASP A 316 -1.75 -30.71 -11.19
N ILE A 317 -0.46 -30.89 -11.41
CA ILE A 317 0.12 -31.16 -12.72
C ILE A 317 0.82 -32.50 -12.57
N ASP A 318 0.28 -33.52 -13.22
CA ASP A 318 0.82 -34.88 -13.25
C ASP A 318 0.96 -35.56 -11.87
N GLY A 319 0.06 -35.27 -10.92
CA GLY A 319 0.06 -35.82 -9.56
C GLY A 319 0.89 -35.01 -8.56
N GLU A 320 1.53 -33.92 -8.99
CA GLU A 320 2.29 -33.02 -8.14
C GLU A 320 1.60 -31.65 -7.98
N ILE A 321 1.41 -31.23 -6.73
CA ILE A 321 0.86 -29.90 -6.40
C ILE A 321 1.92 -28.83 -6.65
N ASN A 322 1.81 -28.15 -7.79
CA ASN A 322 2.69 -27.08 -8.21
C ASN A 322 2.07 -25.70 -7.97
N LEU A 323 2.88 -24.76 -7.47
CA LEU A 323 2.50 -23.35 -7.28
C LEU A 323 2.75 -22.56 -8.58
N CYS A 324 1.72 -22.46 -9.41
CA CYS A 324 1.78 -21.76 -10.69
C CYS A 324 1.34 -20.30 -10.59
N LYS A 325 1.96 -19.44 -11.39
CA LYS A 325 1.58 -18.03 -11.52
C LYS A 325 0.52 -17.88 -12.59
N PHE A 326 -0.59 -17.22 -12.27
CA PHE A 326 -1.68 -17.00 -13.22
C PHE A 326 -2.38 -15.66 -13.00
N THR A 327 -3.19 -15.25 -13.97
CA THR A 327 -4.07 -14.08 -13.83
C THR A 327 -5.45 -14.50 -13.36
N SER A 328 -5.95 -13.86 -12.31
CA SER A 328 -7.27 -14.08 -11.75
C SER A 328 -8.02 -12.78 -11.53
N THR A 329 -9.34 -12.93 -11.33
CA THR A 329 -10.20 -11.83 -10.91
C THR A 329 -10.09 -11.62 -9.41
N VAL A 330 -9.61 -10.44 -9.02
CA VAL A 330 -9.47 -9.99 -7.63
C VAL A 330 -10.18 -8.65 -7.48
N ASP A 331 -10.95 -8.51 -6.40
CA ASP A 331 -11.58 -7.25 -6.02
C ASP A 331 -10.57 -6.46 -5.16
N HIS A 332 -10.25 -5.23 -5.55
CA HIS A 332 -9.30 -4.37 -4.84
C HIS A 332 -10.03 -3.22 -4.18
N LEU A 333 -9.74 -2.94 -2.90
CA LEU A 333 -10.18 -1.73 -2.22
C LEU A 333 -8.99 -0.79 -2.07
N THR A 334 -9.05 0.37 -2.75
CA THR A 334 -7.96 1.35 -2.81
C THR A 334 -8.30 2.58 -1.97
N PHE A 335 -7.31 3.14 -1.30
CA PHE A 335 -7.44 4.28 -0.41
C PHE A 335 -6.49 5.42 -0.78
N THR A 336 -6.94 6.66 -0.63
CA THR A 336 -6.13 7.88 -0.76
C THR A 336 -6.38 8.82 0.42
N ILE A 337 -5.40 9.67 0.69
CA ILE A 337 -5.47 10.72 1.71
C ILE A 337 -6.13 11.94 1.09
N GLU A 338 -7.17 12.47 1.72
CA GLU A 338 -7.93 13.64 1.24
C GLU A 338 -7.93 14.81 2.23
N SER A 339 -6.90 14.88 3.08
CA SER A 339 -6.73 15.95 4.06
C SER A 339 -5.26 16.32 4.27
N GLY A 340 -5.04 17.55 4.75
CA GLY A 340 -3.71 18.06 5.09
C GLY A 340 -2.76 18.19 3.90
N GLU A 341 -1.46 18.27 4.18
CA GLU A 341 -0.40 18.42 3.16
C GLU A 341 -0.25 17.19 2.24
N LEU A 342 -0.80 16.05 2.67
CA LEU A 342 -0.77 14.80 1.92
C LEU A 342 -2.02 14.56 1.08
N GLN A 343 -2.93 15.54 1.01
CA GLN A 343 -4.13 15.44 0.18
C GLN A 343 -3.80 15.06 -1.27
N GLY A 344 -4.61 14.17 -1.85
CA GLY A 344 -4.45 13.71 -3.22
C GLY A 344 -3.45 12.55 -3.38
N GLN A 345 -2.88 12.02 -2.28
CA GLN A 345 -1.86 10.98 -2.33
C GLN A 345 -2.43 9.59 -2.07
N TYR A 346 -1.81 8.60 -2.70
CA TYR A 346 -2.07 7.19 -2.45
C TYR A 346 -1.76 6.82 -1.00
N LEU A 347 -2.69 6.14 -0.32
CA LEU A 347 -2.48 5.63 1.03
C LEU A 347 -2.05 4.16 0.98
N LYS A 348 -2.94 3.30 0.48
CA LYS A 348 -2.78 1.85 0.43
C LYS A 348 -3.87 1.23 -0.45
N HIS A 349 -3.70 -0.02 -0.85
CA HIS A 349 -4.80 -0.90 -1.26
C HIS A 349 -4.71 -2.25 -0.56
N ILE A 350 -5.84 -2.95 -0.54
CA ILE A 350 -5.98 -4.31 -0.07
C ILE A 350 -6.72 -5.15 -1.10
N ASP A 351 -6.50 -6.46 -1.04
CA ASP A 351 -7.32 -7.43 -1.77
C ASP A 351 -8.53 -7.78 -0.92
N VAL A 352 -9.70 -7.76 -1.55
CA VAL A 352 -10.98 -8.09 -0.94
C VAL A 352 -11.30 -9.55 -1.29
N PRO A 353 -11.49 -10.43 -0.29
CA PRO A 353 -11.88 -11.81 -0.54
C PRO A 353 -13.20 -11.89 -1.31
N LYS A 354 -13.32 -12.87 -2.23
CA LYS A 354 -14.49 -12.99 -3.14
C LYS A 354 -15.84 -13.02 -2.43
N GLU A 355 -15.89 -13.59 -1.22
CA GLU A 355 -17.11 -13.71 -0.42
C GLU A 355 -17.45 -12.44 0.38
N LYS A 356 -16.52 -11.49 0.46
CA LYS A 356 -16.60 -10.30 1.33
C LYS A 356 -16.68 -9.02 0.50
N GLY A 357 -17.84 -8.72 -0.05
CA GLY A 357 -18.04 -7.53 -0.91
C GLY A 357 -19.13 -6.57 -0.43
N LYS A 358 -19.72 -6.81 0.75
CA LYS A 358 -20.85 -6.02 1.24
C LYS A 358 -20.35 -4.82 2.04
N GLY A 359 -21.22 -3.81 2.21
CA GLY A 359 -20.85 -2.57 2.92
C GLY A 359 -20.29 -2.82 4.32
N LYS A 360 -20.82 -3.81 5.05
CA LYS A 360 -20.28 -4.23 6.36
C LYS A 360 -18.82 -4.73 6.27
N ASP A 361 -18.52 -5.60 5.31
CA ASP A 361 -17.15 -6.14 5.12
C ASP A 361 -16.18 -5.01 4.77
N LEU A 362 -16.58 -4.12 3.85
CA LEU A 362 -15.76 -2.98 3.45
C LEU A 362 -15.53 -2.00 4.61
N ALA A 363 -16.51 -1.85 5.51
CA ALA A 363 -16.36 -1.04 6.71
C ALA A 363 -15.35 -1.63 7.70
N GLU A 364 -15.37 -2.95 7.92
CA GLU A 364 -14.37 -3.65 8.75
C GLU A 364 -12.97 -3.49 8.17
N PHE A 365 -12.82 -3.69 6.86
CA PHE A 365 -11.55 -3.46 6.18
C PHE A 365 -11.07 -2.01 6.28
N THR A 366 -11.97 -1.05 6.11
CA THR A 366 -11.66 0.37 6.25
C THR A 366 -11.23 0.70 7.67
N CYS A 367 -11.91 0.16 8.68
CA CYS A 367 -11.53 0.32 10.09
C CYS A 367 -10.11 -0.23 10.36
N ASN A 368 -9.77 -1.40 9.82
CA ASN A 368 -8.43 -1.98 9.96
C ASN A 368 -7.34 -1.08 9.34
N VAL A 369 -7.61 -0.49 8.18
CA VAL A 369 -6.69 0.49 7.56
C VAL A 369 -6.57 1.74 8.42
N LEU A 370 -7.67 2.27 8.95
CA LEU A 370 -7.63 3.43 9.85
C LEU A 370 -6.81 3.14 11.12
N ASN A 371 -6.95 1.96 11.71
CA ASN A 371 -6.16 1.52 12.86
C ASN A 371 -4.66 1.39 12.53
N GLU A 372 -4.32 0.83 11.36
CA GLU A 372 -2.94 0.73 10.87
C GLU A 372 -2.25 2.10 10.81
N PHE A 373 -2.99 3.14 10.41
CA PHE A 373 -2.50 4.52 10.32
C PHE A 373 -2.90 5.38 11.53
N LYS A 374 -3.29 4.80 12.67
CA LYS A 374 -3.68 5.54 13.91
C LYS A 374 -4.64 6.70 13.64
N SER A 375 -5.62 6.46 12.78
CA SER A 375 -6.54 7.47 12.24
C SER A 375 -8.00 7.23 12.62
N ASP A 376 -8.28 6.20 13.41
CA ASP A 376 -9.61 5.82 13.90
C ASP A 376 -10.30 6.93 14.70
N LYS A 377 -9.53 7.66 15.52
CA LYS A 377 -10.02 8.79 16.33
C LYS A 377 -10.07 10.13 15.58
N SER A 378 -9.23 10.31 14.56
CA SER A 378 -9.07 11.60 13.87
C SER A 378 -9.85 11.72 12.56
N ILE A 379 -10.32 10.60 11.97
CA ILE A 379 -10.98 10.64 10.66
C ILE A 379 -12.35 11.33 10.71
N GLN A 380 -12.47 12.54 10.19
CA GLN A 380 -13.71 13.31 10.16
C GLN A 380 -14.58 13.03 8.92
N ALA A 381 -14.00 12.56 7.80
CA ALA A 381 -14.74 12.35 6.55
C ALA A 381 -14.28 11.13 5.73
N ILE A 382 -15.24 10.47 5.07
CA ILE A 382 -14.98 9.49 4.01
C ILE A 382 -15.57 10.02 2.70
N ILE A 383 -14.75 10.08 1.65
CA ILE A 383 -15.14 10.46 0.30
C ILE A 383 -15.22 9.21 -0.57
N LEU A 384 -16.30 9.01 -1.31
CA LEU A 384 -16.46 7.81 -2.13
C LEU A 384 -17.52 8.01 -3.23
N ASP A 385 -17.65 7.03 -4.11
CA ASP A 385 -18.76 6.98 -5.07
C ASP A 385 -20.12 6.84 -4.37
N ASN A 386 -21.19 6.89 -5.16
CA ASN A 386 -22.56 6.92 -4.62
C ASN A 386 -23.24 5.55 -4.67
N THR A 387 -22.48 4.47 -4.86
CA THR A 387 -23.07 3.13 -4.95
C THR A 387 -23.71 2.73 -3.62
N SER A 388 -24.76 1.91 -3.70
CA SER A 388 -25.55 1.52 -2.51
C SER A 388 -24.75 0.72 -1.48
N VAL A 389 -23.75 -0.06 -1.93
CA VAL A 389 -22.79 -0.78 -1.05
C VAL A 389 -22.04 0.19 -0.13
N ASN A 390 -21.88 1.42 -0.59
CA ASN A 390 -21.00 2.43 -0.07
C ASN A 390 -21.78 3.47 0.77
N THR A 391 -22.87 3.99 0.22
CA THR A 391 -23.70 5.06 0.80
C THR A 391 -24.99 4.57 1.46
N GLY A 392 -25.34 3.28 1.30
CA GLY A 392 -26.59 2.69 1.76
C GLY A 392 -26.98 3.09 3.17
N LYS A 393 -28.27 3.41 3.35
CA LYS A 393 -28.86 3.99 4.57
C LYS A 393 -28.41 3.28 5.85
N ASP A 394 -28.57 1.95 5.87
CA ASP A 394 -28.31 1.13 7.05
C ASP A 394 -27.07 0.23 6.91
N ASN A 395 -26.90 -0.41 5.76
CA ASN A 395 -25.87 -1.44 5.55
C ASN A 395 -24.74 -0.98 4.61
N GLY A 396 -24.75 0.30 4.21
CA GLY A 396 -23.67 0.89 3.43
C GLY A 396 -22.38 0.99 4.25
N LEU A 397 -21.23 0.99 3.56
CA LEU A 397 -19.91 1.08 4.16
C LEU A 397 -19.83 2.18 5.22
N VAL A 398 -20.20 3.41 4.91
CA VAL A 398 -20.05 4.53 5.86
C VAL A 398 -21.02 4.40 7.03
N ALA A 399 -22.23 3.88 6.83
CA ALA A 399 -23.17 3.63 7.92
C ALA A 399 -22.61 2.58 8.89
N CYS A 400 -22.08 1.48 8.37
CA CYS A 400 -21.43 0.44 9.16
C CYS A 400 -20.16 0.95 9.86
N LEU A 401 -19.34 1.74 9.16
CA LEU A 401 -18.09 2.29 9.72
C LEU A 401 -18.36 3.22 10.90
N LYS A 402 -19.36 4.11 10.80
CA LYS A 402 -19.77 4.96 11.92
C LYS A 402 -20.09 4.13 13.17
N ARG A 403 -20.80 3.01 13.01
CA ARG A 403 -21.15 2.08 14.12
C ARG A 403 -19.94 1.37 14.70
N ILE A 404 -19.02 0.92 13.84
CA ILE A 404 -17.76 0.30 14.29
C ILE A 404 -16.94 1.30 15.11
N LEU A 405 -16.83 2.56 14.66
CA LEU A 405 -16.10 3.62 15.36
C LEU A 405 -16.89 4.27 16.50
N LYS A 406 -18.18 3.94 16.66
CA LYS A 406 -19.13 4.55 17.61
C LYS A 406 -19.12 6.09 17.59
N ARG A 407 -18.96 6.68 16.40
CA ARG A 407 -18.91 8.13 16.24
C ARG A 407 -19.40 8.57 14.87
N ARG A 408 -19.65 9.87 14.76
CA ARG A 408 -20.12 10.51 13.52
C ARG A 408 -18.92 10.76 12.61
N ILE A 409 -19.19 10.65 11.30
CA ILE A 409 -18.22 10.88 10.23
C ILE A 409 -18.99 11.48 9.07
N HIS A 410 -18.42 12.48 8.40
CA HIS A 410 -18.99 13.00 7.16
C HIS A 410 -18.98 11.92 6.09
N LEU A 411 -20.15 11.63 5.52
CA LEU A 411 -20.27 10.93 4.24
C LEU A 411 -20.22 11.99 3.15
N ILE A 412 -19.13 12.04 2.39
CA ILE A 412 -18.99 12.96 1.27
C ILE A 412 -19.12 12.16 -0.02
N SER A 413 -20.31 12.16 -0.59
CA SER A 413 -20.61 11.53 -1.87
C SER A 413 -19.96 12.27 -3.03
N CYS A 414 -19.45 11.55 -4.02
CA CYS A 414 -18.84 12.15 -5.21
C CYS A 414 -19.86 12.89 -6.08
N LEU A 415 -19.75 14.21 -6.17
CA LEU A 415 -20.63 15.03 -7.02
C LEU A 415 -20.44 14.78 -8.52
N LEU A 416 -19.26 14.34 -8.94
CA LEU A 416 -19.07 13.94 -10.34
C LEU A 416 -19.88 12.70 -10.67
N HIS A 417 -19.99 11.75 -9.75
CA HIS A 417 -20.88 10.61 -9.93
C HIS A 417 -22.35 11.04 -9.95
N VAL A 418 -22.75 12.04 -9.13
CA VAL A 418 -24.08 12.68 -9.22
C VAL A 418 -24.33 13.29 -10.60
N ASN A 419 -23.32 13.88 -11.24
CA ASN A 419 -23.42 14.44 -12.59
C ASN A 419 -23.65 13.37 -13.67
N GLU A 420 -23.08 12.19 -13.47
CA GLU A 420 -23.11 11.10 -14.44
C GLU A 420 -24.43 10.33 -14.46
N LEU A 421 -25.01 10.09 -13.29
CA LEU A 421 -26.18 9.23 -13.14
C LEU A 421 -27.43 9.71 -13.91
N PRO A 422 -27.81 11.00 -13.92
CA PRO A 422 -28.98 11.45 -14.67
C PRO A 422 -28.86 11.22 -16.18
N LEU A 423 -27.68 11.47 -16.77
CA LEU A 423 -27.44 11.22 -18.20
C LEU A 423 -27.55 9.72 -18.51
N CYS A 424 -27.00 8.87 -17.65
CA CYS A 424 -27.14 7.41 -17.74
C CYS A 424 -28.61 6.99 -17.76
N HIS A 425 -29.42 7.47 -16.82
CA HIS A 425 -30.84 7.13 -16.72
C HIS A 425 -31.65 7.69 -17.89
N LEU A 426 -31.32 8.90 -18.37
CA LEU A 426 -31.96 9.50 -19.52
C LEU A 426 -31.74 8.66 -20.79
N ILE A 427 -30.51 8.25 -21.05
CA ILE A 427 -30.18 7.35 -22.17
C ILE A 427 -30.90 6.00 -22.00
N SER A 428 -30.82 5.40 -20.82
CA SER A 428 -31.46 4.10 -20.58
C SER A 428 -32.97 4.13 -20.76
N LYS A 429 -33.63 5.26 -20.50
CA LYS A 429 -35.09 5.38 -20.57
C LYS A 429 -35.59 5.74 -21.97
N LEU A 430 -34.87 6.59 -22.69
CA LEU A 430 -35.27 7.10 -24.01
C LEU A 430 -34.70 6.30 -25.18
N ASP A 431 -33.48 5.77 -25.04
CA ASP A 431 -32.81 4.99 -26.08
C ASP A 431 -32.84 3.48 -25.75
N GLY A 432 -32.96 3.10 -24.48
CA GLY A 432 -33.13 1.72 -24.03
C GLY A 432 -31.97 1.22 -23.16
N SER A 433 -32.23 0.21 -22.33
CA SER A 433 -31.25 -0.33 -21.39
C SER A 433 -30.16 -1.15 -22.08
N SER A 434 -28.93 -1.07 -21.60
CA SER A 434 -27.85 -1.97 -22.02
C SER A 434 -27.93 -3.30 -21.27
N ASN A 435 -28.20 -4.41 -21.96
CA ASN A 435 -28.24 -5.76 -21.35
C ASN A 435 -26.85 -6.38 -21.14
N SER A 436 -25.78 -5.72 -21.60
CA SER A 436 -24.40 -6.17 -21.41
C SER A 436 -23.45 -5.00 -21.16
N SER A 437 -22.27 -5.29 -20.60
CA SER A 437 -21.29 -4.29 -20.19
C SER A 437 -20.66 -3.47 -21.32
N ASN A 438 -21.04 -3.68 -22.58
CA ASN A 438 -20.44 -3.03 -23.76
C ASN A 438 -21.45 -2.60 -24.85
N ASN A 439 -22.74 -2.97 -24.78
CA ASN A 439 -23.68 -2.75 -25.88
C ASN A 439 -24.92 -1.97 -25.43
N TYR A 440 -25.14 -0.81 -26.03
CA TYR A 440 -26.42 -0.11 -25.97
C TYR A 440 -27.40 -0.77 -26.96
N LEU A 441 -28.66 -0.96 -26.56
CA LEU A 441 -29.69 -1.56 -27.42
C LEU A 441 -30.37 -0.54 -28.34
N GLY A 442 -30.33 0.74 -27.95
CA GLY A 442 -31.01 1.83 -28.64
C GLY A 442 -30.37 2.27 -29.95
N PRO A 443 -31.15 2.91 -30.85
CA PRO A 443 -30.64 3.46 -32.10
C PRO A 443 -29.46 4.43 -31.92
N VAL A 444 -29.54 5.33 -30.93
CA VAL A 444 -28.47 6.30 -30.65
C VAL A 444 -27.25 5.57 -30.11
N GLY A 445 -27.44 4.72 -29.11
CA GLY A 445 -26.37 3.99 -28.44
C GLY A 445 -25.63 3.01 -29.36
N LYS A 446 -26.33 2.33 -30.27
CA LYS A 446 -25.72 1.50 -31.33
C LYS A 446 -24.79 2.33 -32.22
N SER A 447 -25.19 3.56 -32.54
CA SER A 447 -24.40 4.48 -33.36
C SER A 447 -23.12 4.96 -32.67
N LEU A 448 -22.97 4.77 -31.36
CA LEU A 448 -21.77 5.15 -30.61
C LEU A 448 -20.60 4.14 -30.72
N THR A 449 -20.76 3.05 -31.48
CA THR A 449 -19.73 1.99 -31.60
C THR A 449 -18.83 2.11 -32.83
N ASN A 450 -19.21 2.92 -33.81
CA ASN A 450 -18.45 3.17 -35.04
C ASN A 450 -17.44 4.32 -34.87
N PRO A 451 -16.30 4.37 -35.60
CA PRO A 451 -15.34 5.47 -35.49
C PRO A 451 -15.88 6.78 -36.10
N ILE A 452 -16.88 7.41 -35.46
CA ILE A 452 -17.55 8.62 -35.95
C ILE A 452 -16.62 9.80 -36.15
N HIS A 453 -15.46 9.83 -35.48
CA HIS A 453 -14.45 10.87 -35.67
C HIS A 453 -13.89 10.91 -37.11
N LEU A 454 -14.09 9.86 -37.91
CA LEU A 454 -13.75 9.82 -39.33
C LEU A 454 -14.84 10.41 -40.23
N ASN A 455 -16.07 10.54 -39.73
CA ASN A 455 -17.16 11.10 -40.51
C ASN A 455 -17.01 12.63 -40.60
N LEU A 456 -17.34 13.18 -41.77
CA LEU A 456 -17.41 14.63 -41.98
C LEU A 456 -18.49 15.24 -41.09
N THR A 457 -18.20 16.44 -40.59
CA THR A 457 -19.22 17.26 -39.93
C THR A 457 -20.26 17.72 -40.94
N VAL A 458 -21.51 17.79 -40.50
CA VAL A 458 -22.64 18.28 -41.29
C VAL A 458 -23.16 19.57 -40.69
N ASP A 459 -24.04 20.27 -41.41
CA ASP A 459 -24.77 21.39 -40.82
C ASP A 459 -25.69 20.89 -39.70
N PHE A 460 -25.60 21.52 -38.54
CA PHE A 460 -26.39 21.18 -37.36
C PHE A 460 -26.93 22.45 -36.70
N ILE A 461 -28.01 22.30 -35.94
CA ILE A 461 -28.61 23.42 -35.20
C ILE A 461 -27.77 23.68 -33.95
N GLN A 462 -27.37 24.92 -33.73
CA GLN A 462 -26.61 25.28 -32.54
C GLN A 462 -27.44 25.05 -31.28
N VAL A 463 -26.86 24.39 -30.29
CA VAL A 463 -27.47 24.17 -28.98
C VAL A 463 -26.66 24.95 -27.95
N LYS A 464 -27.30 25.97 -27.34
CA LYS A 464 -26.63 26.92 -26.44
C LYS A 464 -26.08 26.22 -25.20
N THR A 465 -24.90 26.64 -24.76
CA THR A 465 -24.35 26.33 -23.43
C THR A 465 -23.86 27.62 -22.76
N ASP A 466 -23.92 27.67 -21.44
CA ASP A 466 -23.38 28.78 -20.64
C ASP A 466 -21.92 28.54 -20.20
N ILE A 467 -21.27 27.52 -20.76
CA ILE A 467 -19.85 27.25 -20.55
C ILE A 467 -18.98 28.27 -21.29
N GLU A 468 -18.08 28.89 -20.53
CA GLU A 468 -17.03 29.76 -21.05
C GLU A 468 -15.68 29.06 -21.09
N TYR A 469 -14.76 29.58 -21.92
CA TYR A 469 -13.39 29.09 -21.92
C TYR A 469 -12.70 29.44 -20.59
N PRO A 470 -12.19 28.46 -19.84
CA PRO A 470 -11.45 28.75 -18.63
C PRO A 470 -10.07 29.33 -18.96
N PRO A 471 -9.37 29.96 -17.99
CA PRO A 471 -8.03 30.48 -18.20
C PRO A 471 -7.04 29.43 -18.73
N LEU A 472 -6.02 29.87 -19.47
CA LEU A 472 -5.02 28.98 -20.09
C LEU A 472 -4.33 28.02 -19.12
N CYS A 473 -4.15 28.41 -17.86
CA CYS A 473 -3.60 27.52 -16.82
C CYS A 473 -4.51 26.31 -16.56
N VAL A 474 -5.82 26.53 -16.43
CA VAL A 474 -6.83 25.47 -16.23
C VAL A 474 -6.92 24.57 -17.46
N ILE A 475 -6.88 25.16 -18.65
CA ILE A 475 -6.89 24.43 -19.93
C ILE A 475 -5.75 23.40 -19.99
N LYS A 476 -4.55 23.77 -19.54
CA LYS A 476 -3.36 22.90 -19.56
C LYS A 476 -3.49 21.71 -18.59
N ASP A 477 -4.32 21.85 -17.55
CA ASP A 477 -4.54 20.82 -16.53
C ASP A 477 -5.67 19.83 -16.90
N LEU A 478 -6.44 20.11 -17.96
CA LEU A 478 -7.50 19.20 -18.42
C LEU A 478 -6.92 17.95 -19.09
N SER A 479 -7.56 16.80 -18.83
CA SER A 479 -7.28 15.59 -19.60
C SER A 479 -7.73 15.76 -21.07
N ALA A 480 -7.27 14.85 -21.95
CA ALA A 480 -7.68 14.87 -23.35
C ALA A 480 -9.21 14.82 -23.51
N ASP A 481 -9.88 13.90 -22.80
CA ASP A 481 -11.34 13.76 -22.88
C ASP A 481 -12.08 14.98 -22.30
N GLN A 482 -11.59 15.54 -21.19
CA GLN A 482 -12.17 16.75 -20.58
C GLN A 482 -12.04 17.96 -21.50
N ARG A 483 -10.89 18.07 -22.17
CA ARG A 483 -10.68 19.09 -23.20
C ARG A 483 -11.60 18.85 -24.39
N MET A 484 -11.83 17.61 -24.80
CA MET A 484 -12.78 17.31 -25.87
C MET A 484 -14.21 17.70 -25.48
N LEU A 485 -14.67 17.39 -24.27
CA LEU A 485 -16.00 17.80 -23.80
C LEU A 485 -16.18 19.33 -23.86
N LEU A 486 -15.17 20.09 -23.41
CA LEU A 486 -15.17 21.55 -23.48
C LEU A 486 -15.28 22.05 -24.92
N GLU A 487 -14.43 21.54 -25.81
CA GLU A 487 -14.34 22.00 -27.20
C GLU A 487 -15.60 21.64 -27.99
N TYR A 488 -16.18 20.46 -27.75
CA TYR A 488 -17.45 20.07 -28.37
C TYR A 488 -18.62 20.92 -27.87
N SER A 489 -18.70 21.16 -26.56
CA SER A 489 -19.80 21.94 -25.97
C SER A 489 -19.78 23.39 -26.48
N ILE A 490 -18.61 24.04 -26.46
CA ILE A 490 -18.46 25.41 -26.98
C ILE A 490 -18.65 25.44 -28.50
N GLY A 491 -18.08 24.47 -29.24
CA GLY A 491 -18.19 24.37 -30.68
C GLY A 491 -19.64 24.20 -31.16
N ILE A 492 -20.44 23.36 -30.51
CA ILE A 492 -21.86 23.20 -30.83
C ILE A 492 -22.66 24.48 -30.52
N SER A 493 -22.32 25.18 -29.43
CA SER A 493 -23.03 26.39 -29.03
C SER A 493 -22.72 27.60 -29.92
N ARG A 494 -21.55 27.66 -30.56
CA ARG A 494 -21.12 28.81 -31.39
C ARG A 494 -21.13 28.49 -32.89
N GLY A 495 -21.32 27.23 -33.26
CA GLY A 495 -20.99 26.70 -34.57
C GLY A 495 -19.50 26.36 -34.65
N PHE A 496 -19.16 25.19 -35.19
CA PHE A 496 -17.77 24.81 -35.40
C PHE A 496 -17.16 25.65 -36.53
N SER A 497 -16.08 26.36 -36.23
CA SER A 497 -15.09 26.83 -37.22
C SER A 497 -13.91 25.85 -37.19
N ASP A 498 -13.26 25.57 -38.34
CA ASP A 498 -12.31 24.47 -38.54
C ASP A 498 -11.48 24.12 -37.28
N ASN A 499 -11.94 23.09 -36.55
CA ASN A 499 -11.47 22.77 -35.22
C ASN A 499 -10.72 21.43 -35.21
N LYS A 500 -9.43 21.46 -34.85
CA LYS A 500 -8.58 20.26 -34.75
C LYS A 500 -9.16 19.15 -33.87
N TYR A 501 -10.02 19.47 -32.90
CA TYR A 501 -10.65 18.51 -32.00
C TYR A 501 -11.76 17.68 -32.67
N LEU A 502 -12.30 18.13 -33.82
CA LEU A 502 -13.21 17.33 -34.62
C LEU A 502 -12.52 16.08 -35.18
N ARG A 503 -11.24 16.20 -35.54
CA ARG A 503 -10.44 15.12 -36.13
C ARG A 503 -9.75 14.24 -35.09
N LYS A 504 -9.83 14.60 -33.80
CA LYS A 504 -9.21 13.81 -32.74
C LYS A 504 -10.02 12.55 -32.48
N LYS A 505 -9.30 11.42 -32.43
CA LYS A 505 -9.86 10.14 -32.01
C LYS A 505 -10.44 10.25 -30.61
N ILE A 506 -11.72 9.95 -30.47
CA ILE A 506 -12.41 9.86 -29.19
C ILE A 506 -11.99 8.55 -28.52
N GLY A 507 -11.81 8.56 -27.20
CA GLY A 507 -11.52 7.36 -26.42
C GLY A 507 -12.62 6.29 -26.56
N PRO A 508 -12.30 5.00 -26.36
CA PRO A 508 -13.30 3.94 -26.43
C PRO A 508 -14.36 4.12 -25.34
N ILE A 509 -15.60 3.77 -25.67
CA ILE A 509 -16.71 3.82 -24.71
C ILE A 509 -16.51 2.76 -23.64
N CYS A 510 -16.77 3.16 -22.40
CA CYS A 510 -16.81 2.29 -21.25
C CYS A 510 -17.99 2.73 -20.38
N HIS A 511 -18.83 1.78 -19.95
CA HIS A 511 -20.01 2.08 -19.12
C HIS A 511 -19.67 2.63 -17.72
N ALA A 512 -18.38 2.72 -17.37
CA ALA A 512 -17.86 3.39 -16.18
C ALA A 512 -17.28 4.79 -16.47
N ARG A 513 -17.37 5.31 -17.71
CA ARG A 513 -16.81 6.61 -18.13
C ARG A 513 -17.81 7.43 -18.93
N TRP A 514 -18.76 8.04 -18.24
CA TRP A 514 -19.84 8.83 -18.85
C TRP A 514 -19.38 10.09 -19.57
N LEU A 515 -18.23 10.67 -19.17
CA LEU A 515 -17.67 11.82 -19.88
C LEU A 515 -17.35 11.49 -21.33
N THR A 516 -16.75 10.33 -21.57
CA THR A 516 -16.46 9.86 -22.93
C THR A 516 -17.77 9.66 -23.70
N THR A 517 -18.78 9.04 -23.10
CA THR A 517 -20.11 8.87 -23.70
C THR A 517 -20.75 10.21 -24.08
N ALA A 518 -20.67 11.24 -23.22
CA ALA A 518 -21.16 12.58 -23.52
C ALA A 518 -20.45 13.18 -24.74
N VAL A 519 -19.11 13.05 -24.82
CA VAL A 519 -18.33 13.49 -25.99
C VAL A 519 -18.77 12.74 -27.25
N TRP A 520 -19.02 11.44 -27.17
CA TRP A 520 -19.53 10.64 -28.28
C TRP A 520 -20.91 11.11 -28.76
N ILE A 521 -21.83 11.44 -27.85
CA ILE A 521 -23.16 11.96 -28.20
C ILE A 521 -23.06 13.32 -28.89
N LEU A 522 -22.26 14.24 -28.38
CA LEU A 522 -22.02 15.55 -29.00
C LEU A 522 -21.37 15.40 -30.39
N ALA A 523 -20.40 14.49 -30.51
CA ALA A 523 -19.75 14.21 -31.78
C ALA A 523 -20.71 13.58 -32.80
N LEU A 524 -21.60 12.69 -32.36
CA LEU A 524 -22.61 12.07 -33.21
C LEU A 524 -23.58 13.13 -33.75
N TYR A 525 -24.07 14.02 -32.88
CA TYR A 525 -24.96 15.12 -33.27
C TYR A 525 -24.41 15.98 -34.41
N THR A 526 -23.12 16.31 -34.36
CA THR A 526 -22.46 17.15 -35.37
C THR A 526 -22.22 16.44 -36.72
N ARG A 527 -22.58 15.15 -36.81
CA ARG A 527 -22.29 14.24 -37.94
C ARG A 527 -23.52 13.46 -38.39
N THR A 528 -24.69 13.81 -37.89
CA THR A 528 -25.95 13.18 -38.25
C THR A 528 -26.83 14.21 -38.93
N ILE A 529 -27.10 13.99 -40.22
CA ILE A 529 -28.12 14.76 -40.94
C ILE A 529 -29.47 14.41 -40.32
N ASN A 530 -30.26 15.40 -39.95
CA ASN A 530 -31.57 15.24 -39.30
C ASN A 530 -31.51 14.35 -38.04
N PRO A 531 -30.87 14.81 -36.96
CA PRO A 531 -30.72 14.02 -35.73
C PRO A 531 -32.09 13.67 -35.12
N SER A 532 -32.19 12.46 -34.55
CA SER A 532 -33.42 11.96 -33.92
C SER A 532 -33.84 12.84 -32.72
N ARG A 533 -35.10 12.70 -32.29
CA ARG A 533 -35.62 13.39 -31.10
C ARG A 533 -34.77 13.09 -29.86
N GLU A 534 -34.44 11.82 -29.65
CA GLU A 534 -33.69 11.33 -28.50
C GLU A 534 -32.27 11.91 -28.49
N LEU A 535 -31.60 11.93 -29.66
CA LEU A 535 -30.27 12.52 -29.79
C LEU A 535 -30.29 14.04 -29.48
N LYS A 536 -31.32 14.77 -29.95
CA LYS A 536 -31.49 16.19 -29.61
C LYS A 536 -31.69 16.39 -28.10
N ILE A 537 -32.53 15.58 -27.45
CA ILE A 537 -32.75 15.63 -25.99
C ILE A 537 -31.44 15.38 -25.23
N PHE A 538 -30.64 14.40 -25.64
CA PHE A 538 -29.36 14.12 -24.97
C PHE A 538 -28.37 15.26 -25.12
N VAL A 539 -28.27 15.87 -26.31
CA VAL A 539 -27.39 17.02 -26.56
C VAL A 539 -27.83 18.22 -25.75
N GLU A 540 -29.13 18.51 -25.70
CA GLU A 540 -29.68 19.59 -24.89
C GLU A 540 -29.40 19.40 -23.40
N TYR A 541 -29.62 18.18 -22.88
CA TYR A 541 -29.28 17.85 -21.50
C TYR A 541 -27.77 18.02 -21.23
N ILE A 542 -26.92 17.57 -22.16
CA ILE A 542 -25.47 17.69 -22.02
C ILE A 542 -25.03 19.16 -21.98
N GLN A 543 -25.56 19.98 -22.89
CA GLN A 543 -25.23 21.40 -23.00
C GLN A 543 -25.76 22.23 -21.83
N THR A 544 -26.92 21.88 -21.30
CA THR A 544 -27.63 22.66 -20.25
C THR A 544 -27.21 22.24 -18.84
N VAL A 545 -26.98 20.94 -18.62
CA VAL A 545 -26.76 20.36 -17.28
C VAL A 545 -25.39 19.69 -17.17
N TYR A 546 -25.12 18.65 -17.97
CA TYR A 546 -23.96 17.77 -17.75
C TYR A 546 -22.63 18.51 -17.84
N THR A 547 -22.36 19.23 -18.94
CA THR A 547 -21.10 19.93 -19.15
C THR A 547 -20.93 21.09 -18.16
N PRO A 548 -21.92 22.02 -18.00
CA PRO A 548 -21.83 23.08 -17.01
C PRO A 548 -21.52 22.59 -15.61
N MET A 549 -22.25 21.58 -15.15
CA MET A 549 -22.08 21.06 -13.80
C MET A 549 -20.77 20.30 -13.64
N TRP A 550 -20.30 19.57 -14.66
CA TRP A 550 -19.00 18.92 -14.62
C TRP A 550 -17.87 19.93 -14.34
N PHE A 551 -17.84 21.05 -15.07
CA PHE A 551 -16.82 22.08 -14.85
C PHE A 551 -17.02 22.86 -13.53
N ASN A 552 -18.26 23.13 -13.12
CA ASN A 552 -18.54 23.77 -11.83
C ASN A 552 -18.08 22.91 -10.64
N ILE A 553 -18.32 21.59 -10.69
CA ILE A 553 -17.83 20.65 -9.69
C ILE A 553 -16.29 20.62 -9.69
N LYS A 554 -15.66 20.64 -10.86
CA LYS A 554 -14.20 20.59 -10.97
C LYS A 554 -13.51 21.87 -10.51
N LYS A 555 -14.18 23.02 -10.65
CA LYS A 555 -13.74 24.29 -10.08
C LYS A 555 -13.88 24.29 -8.56
N SER A 556 -14.89 23.58 -8.04
CA SER A 556 -15.18 23.48 -6.61
C SER A 556 -14.21 22.54 -5.91
N LYS A 557 -13.54 23.03 -4.86
CA LYS A 557 -12.51 22.26 -4.14
C LYS A 557 -12.98 21.74 -2.78
N SER A 558 -14.15 22.16 -2.33
CA SER A 558 -14.66 21.89 -0.97
C SER A 558 -16.00 21.19 -1.02
N PHE A 559 -16.19 20.21 -0.14
CA PHE A 559 -17.47 19.55 0.10
C PHE A 559 -18.58 20.53 0.55
N THR A 560 -18.23 21.67 1.16
CA THR A 560 -19.17 22.73 1.57
C THR A 560 -19.88 23.39 0.39
N GLU A 561 -19.33 23.30 -0.83
CA GLU A 561 -20.00 23.81 -2.03
C GLU A 561 -21.08 22.86 -2.56
N GLY A 562 -21.16 21.63 -2.04
CA GLY A 562 -22.09 20.60 -2.50
C GLY A 562 -23.55 21.05 -2.56
N PRO A 563 -24.12 21.61 -1.49
CA PRO A 563 -25.50 22.10 -1.51
C PRO A 563 -25.78 23.16 -2.59
N LYS A 564 -24.85 24.10 -2.81
CA LYS A 564 -24.96 25.10 -3.88
C LYS A 564 -24.93 24.44 -5.26
N LEU A 565 -24.08 23.44 -5.46
CA LEU A 565 -24.00 22.68 -6.71
C LEU A 565 -25.28 21.88 -6.96
N ILE A 566 -25.87 21.24 -5.94
CA ILE A 566 -27.17 20.55 -6.07
C ILE A 566 -28.28 21.54 -6.40
N PHE A 567 -28.30 22.71 -5.77
CA PHE A 567 -29.23 23.77 -6.14
C PHE A 567 -29.10 24.13 -7.62
N GLN A 568 -27.87 24.34 -8.12
CA GLN A 568 -27.63 24.61 -9.53
C GLN A 568 -28.06 23.47 -10.46
N PHE A 569 -27.85 22.20 -10.07
CA PHE A 569 -28.37 21.05 -10.81
C PHE A 569 -29.89 21.14 -10.99
N ILE A 570 -30.61 21.33 -9.88
CA ILE A 570 -32.07 21.41 -9.87
C ILE A 570 -32.53 22.57 -10.76
N GLN A 571 -31.95 23.77 -10.58
CA GLN A 571 -32.31 24.94 -11.38
C GLN A 571 -32.07 24.75 -12.88
N ARG A 572 -31.03 24.02 -13.28
CA ARG A 572 -30.76 23.71 -14.69
C ARG A 572 -31.73 22.67 -15.24
N ILE A 573 -32.02 21.62 -14.48
CA ILE A 573 -32.95 20.57 -14.90
C ILE A 573 -34.37 21.13 -15.05
N LEU A 574 -34.80 22.03 -14.16
CA LEU A 574 -36.12 22.68 -14.22
C LEU A 574 -36.34 23.55 -15.47
N ARG A 575 -35.28 23.85 -16.24
CA ARG A 575 -35.37 24.58 -17.52
C ARG A 575 -35.65 23.66 -18.71
N LEU A 576 -35.51 22.34 -18.54
CA LEU A 576 -35.69 21.35 -19.59
C LEU A 576 -37.15 20.86 -19.63
N ASP A 577 -37.52 20.14 -20.67
CA ASP A 577 -38.88 19.57 -20.80
C ASP A 577 -39.26 18.65 -19.63
N THR A 578 -40.56 18.64 -19.31
CA THR A 578 -41.14 17.87 -18.19
C THR A 578 -40.78 16.38 -18.24
N GLU A 579 -40.67 15.78 -19.44
CA GLU A 579 -40.22 14.40 -19.62
C GLU A 579 -38.80 14.19 -19.04
N VAL A 580 -37.86 15.08 -19.38
CA VAL A 580 -36.48 15.03 -18.90
C VAL A 580 -36.42 15.29 -17.40
N GLN A 581 -37.21 16.24 -16.89
CA GLN A 581 -37.31 16.53 -15.46
C GLN A 581 -37.75 15.29 -14.66
N ASN A 582 -38.81 14.62 -15.11
CA ASN A 582 -39.36 13.43 -14.45
C ASN A 582 -38.37 12.27 -14.40
N ILE A 583 -37.47 12.16 -15.38
CA ILE A 583 -36.43 11.12 -15.41
C ILE A 583 -35.25 11.49 -14.51
N THR A 584 -34.82 12.75 -14.52
CA THR A 584 -33.52 13.18 -13.97
C THR A 584 -33.59 13.69 -12.53
N LEU A 585 -34.64 14.43 -12.14
CA LEU A 585 -34.77 14.97 -10.78
C LEU A 585 -34.79 13.88 -9.69
N PRO A 586 -35.52 12.75 -9.83
CA PRO A 586 -35.49 11.69 -8.82
C PRO A 586 -34.08 11.12 -8.61
N ILE A 587 -33.25 11.11 -9.65
CA ILE A 587 -31.87 10.62 -9.58
C ILE A 587 -31.00 11.61 -8.80
N ILE A 588 -31.15 12.91 -9.04
CA ILE A 588 -30.47 13.95 -8.24
C ILE A 588 -30.87 13.82 -6.76
N TYR A 589 -32.16 13.71 -6.46
CA TYR A 589 -32.64 13.65 -5.07
C TYR A 589 -32.06 12.45 -4.31
N ARG A 590 -32.06 11.25 -4.93
CA ARG A 590 -31.54 10.03 -4.31
C ARG A 590 -30.01 10.02 -4.12
N ASN A 591 -29.30 10.92 -4.78
CA ASN A 591 -27.83 10.98 -4.75
C ASN A 591 -27.27 12.25 -4.10
N SER A 592 -28.13 13.12 -3.56
CA SER A 592 -27.77 14.38 -2.92
C SER A 592 -27.29 14.22 -1.46
N PHE A 593 -26.35 13.32 -1.18
CA PHE A 593 -25.86 13.10 0.20
C PHE A 593 -25.12 14.30 0.80
N CYS A 594 -24.66 15.26 -0.03
CA CYS A 594 -24.18 16.54 0.48
C CYS A 594 -25.27 17.38 1.18
N LEU A 595 -26.55 17.04 1.01
CA LEU A 595 -27.69 17.61 1.75
C LEU A 595 -28.02 16.86 3.04
N GLN A 596 -27.20 15.89 3.46
CA GLN A 596 -27.31 15.39 4.84
C GLN A 596 -27.12 16.58 5.81
N PRO A 597 -27.92 16.70 6.88
CA PRO A 597 -27.90 17.82 7.80
C PRO A 597 -26.50 18.21 8.27
N GLU A 598 -25.63 17.26 8.60
CA GLU A 598 -24.26 17.53 9.04
C GLU A 598 -23.41 18.21 7.95
N ASN A 599 -23.56 17.76 6.69
CA ASN A 599 -22.88 18.36 5.53
C ASN A 599 -23.48 19.74 5.19
N PHE A 600 -24.81 19.86 5.27
CA PHE A 600 -25.55 21.09 4.96
C PHE A 600 -25.28 22.19 5.99
N ILE A 601 -25.27 21.86 7.28
CA ILE A 601 -24.89 22.77 8.38
C ILE A 601 -23.44 23.22 8.19
N ALA A 602 -22.51 22.31 7.86
CA ALA A 602 -21.13 22.68 7.57
C ALA A 602 -21.04 23.66 6.37
N ALA A 603 -21.83 23.44 5.32
CA ALA A 603 -21.90 24.35 4.18
C ALA A 603 -22.43 25.75 4.55
N LEU A 604 -23.44 25.82 5.41
CA LEU A 604 -23.96 27.09 5.94
C LEU A 604 -22.93 27.79 6.83
N LEU A 605 -22.24 27.06 7.71
CA LEU A 605 -21.26 27.59 8.66
C LEU A 605 -20.07 28.25 7.96
N TYR A 606 -19.58 27.67 6.86
CA TYR A 606 -18.45 28.19 6.11
C TYR A 606 -18.87 29.09 4.95
N SER A 607 -20.14 29.49 4.87
CA SER A 607 -20.63 30.38 3.84
C SER A 607 -20.06 31.80 3.99
N GLU A 608 -19.91 32.49 2.86
CA GLU A 608 -19.58 33.93 2.82
C GLU A 608 -20.71 34.79 3.41
N GLU A 609 -21.95 34.29 3.37
CA GLU A 609 -23.14 34.97 3.86
C GLU A 609 -23.30 34.82 5.38
N GLN A 610 -23.22 35.94 6.11
CA GLN A 610 -23.34 35.96 7.57
C GLN A 610 -24.67 35.38 8.07
N VAL A 611 -25.77 35.57 7.31
CA VAL A 611 -27.09 35.03 7.66
C VAL A 611 -27.06 33.51 7.72
N TYR A 612 -26.37 32.85 6.78
CA TYR A 612 -26.27 31.38 6.78
C TYR A 612 -25.36 30.88 7.89
N ARG A 613 -24.26 31.59 8.18
CA ARG A 613 -23.41 31.28 9.33
C ARG A 613 -24.18 31.36 10.64
N THR A 614 -25.03 32.36 10.79
CA THR A 614 -25.91 32.53 11.96
C THR A 614 -26.83 31.31 12.12
N ILE A 615 -27.52 30.89 11.04
CA ILE A 615 -28.38 29.69 11.06
C ILE A 615 -27.58 28.45 11.49
N ALA A 616 -26.38 28.26 10.93
CA ALA A 616 -25.54 27.12 11.25
C ALA A 616 -25.10 27.12 12.72
N VAL A 617 -24.60 28.25 13.23
CA VAL A 617 -24.12 28.38 14.61
C VAL A 617 -25.24 28.15 15.61
N VAL A 618 -26.41 28.75 15.39
CA VAL A 618 -27.60 28.49 16.23
C VAL A 618 -27.90 26.99 16.26
N LYS A 619 -27.94 26.34 15.08
CA LYS A 619 -28.23 24.91 15.01
C LYS A 619 -27.17 24.04 15.68
N ILE A 620 -25.88 24.39 15.54
CA ILE A 620 -24.79 23.64 16.20
C ILE A 620 -24.90 23.77 17.72
N LEU A 621 -25.11 25.00 18.24
CA LEU A 621 -25.27 25.24 19.67
C LEU A 621 -26.50 24.53 20.24
N GLU A 622 -27.61 24.47 19.50
CA GLU A 622 -28.78 23.65 19.85
C GLU A 622 -28.40 22.17 19.95
N THR A 623 -27.72 21.61 18.93
CA THR A 623 -27.33 20.19 18.92
C THR A 623 -26.37 19.81 20.04
N ARG A 624 -25.51 20.73 20.49
CA ARG A 624 -24.60 20.53 21.64
C ARG A 624 -25.33 20.49 22.98
N LYS A 625 -26.42 21.26 23.13
CA LYS A 625 -27.24 21.29 24.36
C LYS A 625 -28.11 20.05 24.49
N THR A 626 -28.59 19.53 23.37
CA THR A 626 -29.37 18.29 23.34
C THR A 626 -28.46 17.07 23.45
N LEU A 627 -28.38 16.46 24.64
CA LEU A 627 -28.07 15.04 24.74
C LEU A 627 -29.22 14.31 24.05
N ILE A 628 -29.10 13.99 22.75
CA ILE A 628 -30.13 13.24 22.05
C ILE A 628 -30.25 11.86 22.72
N LYS A 629 -31.16 11.76 23.69
CA LYS A 629 -31.71 10.52 24.23
C LYS A 629 -32.78 10.09 23.23
N ASP A 630 -32.48 9.03 22.48
CA ASP A 630 -33.34 8.35 21.50
C ASP A 630 -34.29 9.26 20.69
N PRO A 631 -33.89 9.68 19.48
CA PRO A 631 -34.77 10.36 18.57
C PRO A 631 -35.79 9.38 18.01
N LYS A 632 -37.01 9.87 17.89
CA LYS A 632 -38.20 9.07 17.61
C LYS A 632 -38.19 8.39 16.24
N ASN A 633 -37.28 8.73 15.32
CA ASN A 633 -37.05 8.02 14.04
C ASN A 633 -35.73 8.49 13.41
N GLY A 634 -34.80 7.58 13.08
CA GLY A 634 -33.62 7.92 12.24
C GLY A 634 -32.24 7.69 12.87
N LEU A 635 -32.18 7.16 14.09
CA LEU A 635 -30.95 6.55 14.63
C LEU A 635 -30.99 5.02 14.46
N LYS A 636 -29.81 4.45 14.24
CA LYS A 636 -29.55 3.02 14.42
C LYS A 636 -28.27 2.87 15.22
N ASP A 637 -28.39 2.26 16.41
CA ASP A 637 -27.30 2.11 17.39
C ASP A 637 -26.70 3.45 17.84
N GLY A 638 -27.55 4.46 18.06
CA GLY A 638 -27.12 5.81 18.49
C GLY A 638 -26.51 6.67 17.37
N ILE A 639 -26.53 6.21 16.11
CA ILE A 639 -25.92 6.91 14.96
C ILE A 639 -26.95 7.19 13.86
N ARG A 640 -26.93 8.42 13.31
CA ARG A 640 -27.84 8.84 12.25
C ARG A 640 -27.67 7.96 11.01
N VAL A 641 -28.79 7.43 10.54
CA VAL A 641 -28.84 6.67 9.28
C VAL A 641 -28.50 7.58 8.10
N ASN A 642 -27.91 7.03 7.04
CA ASN A 642 -27.53 7.81 5.87
C ASN A 642 -28.77 8.11 4.98
N ALA A 643 -29.73 8.86 5.51
CA ALA A 643 -30.91 9.30 4.79
C ALA A 643 -30.76 10.75 4.30
N ILE A 644 -31.20 10.98 3.06
CA ILE A 644 -31.29 12.31 2.46
C ILE A 644 -32.63 12.92 2.88
N PRO A 645 -32.66 14.16 3.40
CA PRO A 645 -33.89 14.87 3.69
C PRO A 645 -34.81 15.07 2.48
N ILE A 646 -36.05 15.46 2.73
CA ILE A 646 -36.95 15.96 1.68
C ILE A 646 -36.34 17.25 1.12
N ILE A 647 -36.22 17.32 -0.21
CA ILE A 647 -35.61 18.44 -0.92
C ILE A 647 -36.71 19.33 -1.49
N ASP A 648 -36.70 20.62 -1.13
CA ASP A 648 -37.56 21.62 -1.77
C ASP A 648 -36.93 22.09 -3.09
N CYS A 649 -37.41 21.53 -4.20
CA CYS A 649 -36.92 21.89 -5.53
C CYS A 649 -37.40 23.26 -6.04
N ARG A 650 -38.40 23.87 -5.38
CA ARG A 650 -38.96 25.18 -5.74
C ARG A 650 -38.35 26.31 -4.93
N CYS A 651 -37.43 26.01 -4.02
CA CYS A 651 -36.75 27.02 -3.24
C CYS A 651 -36.01 28.01 -4.16
N LYS A 652 -35.96 29.29 -3.76
CA LYS A 652 -35.24 30.34 -4.50
C LYS A 652 -33.75 30.41 -4.14
N ASN A 653 -33.32 29.65 -3.14
CA ASN A 653 -31.98 29.73 -2.59
C ASN A 653 -31.54 28.37 -2.03
N TRP A 654 -30.27 28.03 -2.25
CA TRP A 654 -29.68 26.77 -1.81
C TRP A 654 -29.79 26.54 -0.30
N SER A 655 -29.80 27.60 0.51
CA SER A 655 -29.93 27.51 1.98
C SER A 655 -31.29 26.99 2.45
N LYS A 656 -32.28 26.95 1.55
CA LYS A 656 -33.65 26.46 1.78
C LYS A 656 -33.93 25.12 1.11
N LEU A 657 -32.92 24.44 0.55
CA LEU A 657 -33.09 23.13 -0.07
C LEU A 657 -33.64 22.09 0.90
N ILE A 658 -33.30 22.19 2.19
CA ILE A 658 -33.80 21.34 3.26
C ILE A 658 -34.29 22.21 4.42
N ASN A 659 -35.34 21.75 5.12
CA ASN A 659 -35.79 22.42 6.34
C ASN A 659 -35.09 21.81 7.57
N LEU A 660 -34.13 22.54 8.16
CA LEU A 660 -33.40 22.10 9.35
C LEU A 660 -34.25 22.06 10.64
N TYR A 661 -35.43 22.67 10.64
CA TYR A 661 -36.34 22.64 11.80
C TYR A 661 -37.13 21.33 11.91
N ASP A 662 -37.41 20.68 10.77
CA ASP A 662 -38.23 19.46 10.72
C ASP A 662 -37.39 18.17 10.85
N ILE A 663 -36.08 18.29 11.07
CA ILE A 663 -35.14 17.18 10.98
C ILE A 663 -34.24 17.14 12.21
N ASP A 664 -34.08 15.95 12.77
CA ASP A 664 -33.06 15.68 13.78
C ASP A 664 -31.66 15.91 13.21
N CYS A 665 -31.00 16.94 13.73
CA CYS A 665 -29.65 17.33 13.33
C CYS A 665 -28.66 16.88 14.39
N PHE A 666 -27.45 16.59 13.92
CA PHE A 666 -26.31 16.32 14.79
C PHE A 666 -25.24 17.35 14.49
N GLU A 667 -24.39 17.58 15.50
CA GLU A 667 -23.20 18.39 15.32
C GLU A 667 -22.33 17.81 14.18
N PRO A 668 -21.92 18.63 13.20
CA PRO A 668 -21.03 18.19 12.13
C PRO A 668 -19.67 17.68 12.66
N PRO A 669 -19.18 16.51 12.20
CA PRO A 669 -17.90 15.96 12.68
C PRO A 669 -16.68 16.88 12.51
N CYS A 670 -16.70 17.80 11.55
CA CYS A 670 -15.61 18.75 11.36
C CYS A 670 -15.61 19.95 12.31
N VAL A 671 -16.62 20.10 13.16
CA VAL A 671 -16.73 21.20 14.14
C VAL A 671 -16.66 20.74 15.59
N GLU A 672 -16.58 19.43 15.85
CA GLU A 672 -16.54 18.86 17.21
C GLU A 672 -15.41 19.46 18.07
N ASP A 673 -14.28 19.81 17.45
CA ASP A 673 -13.11 20.40 18.12
C ASP A 673 -13.19 21.94 18.28
N ILE A 674 -14.23 22.61 17.77
CA ILE A 674 -14.36 24.09 17.79
C ILE A 674 -15.16 24.51 19.03
N SER A 675 -14.67 25.43 19.85
CA SER A 675 -15.40 25.91 21.03
C SER A 675 -16.66 26.72 20.69
N ASN A 676 -17.58 26.87 21.66
CA ASN A 676 -18.78 27.70 21.45
C ASN A 676 -18.42 29.17 21.18
N GLU A 677 -17.36 29.69 21.80
CA GLU A 677 -16.87 31.05 21.60
C GLU A 677 -16.32 31.24 20.19
N GLU A 678 -15.52 30.28 19.71
CA GLU A 678 -15.03 30.28 18.33
C GLU A 678 -16.18 30.19 17.32
N LEU A 679 -17.19 29.35 17.56
CA LEU A 679 -18.39 29.29 16.71
C LEU A 679 -19.13 30.63 16.65
N LEU A 680 -19.31 31.31 17.78
CA LEU A 680 -19.93 32.64 17.81
C LEU A 680 -19.09 33.66 17.03
N ASN A 681 -17.76 33.60 17.16
CA ASN A 681 -16.83 34.43 16.40
C ASN A 681 -16.87 34.15 14.88
N MET A 682 -17.28 32.95 14.47
CA MET A 682 -17.47 32.61 13.06
C MET A 682 -18.65 33.33 12.40
N ILE A 683 -19.60 33.86 13.18
CA ILE A 683 -20.74 34.61 12.64
C ILE A 683 -20.26 35.87 11.93
N PRO A 684 -19.57 36.83 12.58
CA PRO A 684 -19.02 37.99 11.89
C PRO A 684 -17.79 37.64 11.03
N ASN A 685 -16.97 36.67 11.43
CA ASN A 685 -15.71 36.34 10.75
C ASN A 685 -15.78 34.96 10.09
N GLN A 686 -15.84 34.91 8.76
CA GLN A 686 -15.88 33.62 8.06
C GLN A 686 -14.67 32.74 8.43
N GLY A 687 -14.95 31.54 8.97
CA GLY A 687 -13.91 30.56 9.26
C GLY A 687 -13.41 29.82 8.01
N LYS A 688 -12.32 29.07 8.17
CA LYS A 688 -11.74 28.25 7.08
C LYS A 688 -12.30 26.84 7.11
N ALA A 689 -13.03 26.46 6.06
CA ALA A 689 -13.53 25.09 5.92
C ALA A 689 -12.38 24.07 5.90
N PRO A 690 -12.57 22.86 6.45
CA PRO A 690 -11.60 21.79 6.30
C PRO A 690 -11.48 21.43 4.82
N HIS A 691 -10.26 21.12 4.39
CA HIS A 691 -9.96 20.91 2.98
C HIS A 691 -10.34 19.49 2.51
N PHE A 692 -11.63 19.17 2.52
CA PHE A 692 -12.18 17.91 2.03
C PHE A 692 -12.79 18.09 0.62
N PRO A 693 -12.41 17.27 -0.37
CA PRO A 693 -12.91 17.41 -1.74
C PRO A 693 -14.37 16.95 -1.85
N CYS A 694 -15.11 17.53 -2.80
CA CYS A 694 -16.49 17.13 -3.11
C CYS A 694 -16.59 15.99 -4.15
N HIS A 695 -15.47 15.37 -4.52
CA HIS A 695 -15.40 14.32 -5.55
C HIS A 695 -14.25 13.33 -5.29
N SER A 696 -14.37 12.09 -5.78
CA SER A 696 -13.45 10.96 -5.54
C SER A 696 -12.37 10.75 -6.63
N GLN A 697 -12.10 11.73 -7.49
CA GLN A 697 -11.16 11.54 -8.62
C GLN A 697 -9.73 11.13 -8.24
N THR A 698 -9.28 11.47 -7.04
CA THR A 698 -7.97 11.03 -6.55
C THR A 698 -7.94 9.51 -6.43
N VAL A 699 -8.93 8.90 -5.78
CA VAL A 699 -8.97 7.44 -5.64
C VAL A 699 -9.24 6.75 -6.97
N GLU A 700 -10.03 7.33 -7.88
CA GLU A 700 -10.20 6.77 -9.24
C GLU A 700 -8.85 6.64 -9.99
N ARG A 701 -7.97 7.64 -9.84
CA ARG A 701 -6.60 7.59 -10.38
C ARG A 701 -5.75 6.54 -9.66
N ALA A 702 -5.88 6.44 -8.35
CA ALA A 702 -5.20 5.41 -7.55
C ALA A 702 -5.62 4.00 -7.95
N VAL A 703 -6.91 3.75 -8.17
CA VAL A 703 -7.45 2.46 -8.62
C VAL A 703 -6.85 2.02 -9.95
N LYS A 704 -6.58 2.96 -10.87
CA LYS A 704 -5.85 2.66 -12.11
C LYS A 704 -4.43 2.17 -11.81
N MET A 705 -3.72 2.84 -10.91
CA MET A 705 -2.37 2.42 -10.49
C MET A 705 -2.39 1.07 -9.77
N THR A 706 -3.40 0.80 -8.94
CA THR A 706 -3.63 -0.49 -8.30
C THR A 706 -3.83 -1.59 -9.33
N SER A 707 -4.66 -1.34 -10.35
CA SER A 707 -4.92 -2.30 -11.44
C SER A 707 -3.64 -2.61 -12.24
N ASP A 708 -2.85 -1.58 -12.55
CA ASP A 708 -1.57 -1.72 -13.25
C ASP A 708 -0.56 -2.52 -12.41
N ALA A 709 -0.49 -2.25 -11.10
CA ALA A 709 0.43 -2.93 -10.19
C ALA A 709 0.03 -4.39 -9.94
N SER A 710 -1.27 -4.69 -9.87
CA SER A 710 -1.76 -6.05 -9.69
C SER A 710 -1.51 -6.95 -10.88
N GLY A 711 -1.46 -6.39 -12.09
CA GLY A 711 -0.99 -7.13 -13.28
C GLY A 711 0.52 -7.38 -13.33
N LYS A 712 1.32 -6.77 -12.42
CA LYS A 712 2.79 -6.89 -12.40
C LYS A 712 3.33 -7.70 -11.23
N PHE A 713 2.74 -7.55 -10.05
CA PHE A 713 3.24 -8.14 -8.82
C PHE A 713 2.14 -8.91 -8.08
N ILE A 714 2.45 -10.13 -7.65
CA ILE A 714 1.52 -10.94 -6.84
C ILE A 714 1.45 -10.39 -5.41
N ASN A 715 2.61 -10.14 -4.80
CA ASN A 715 2.71 -9.74 -3.40
C ASN A 715 2.13 -8.32 -3.15
N LEU A 716 1.15 -8.23 -2.25
CA LEU A 716 0.46 -6.99 -1.90
C LEU A 716 1.41 -5.89 -1.37
N LYS A 717 2.42 -6.24 -0.57
CA LYS A 717 3.41 -5.27 -0.07
C LYS A 717 4.25 -4.70 -1.21
N LYS A 718 4.68 -5.54 -2.16
CA LYS A 718 5.40 -5.08 -3.36
C LYS A 718 4.55 -4.16 -4.23
N ARG A 719 3.25 -4.48 -4.40
CA ARG A 719 2.31 -3.62 -5.14
C ARG A 719 2.18 -2.24 -4.51
N ASN A 720 1.91 -2.19 -3.20
CA ASN A 720 1.82 -0.93 -2.45
C ASN A 720 3.12 -0.12 -2.57
N ALA A 721 4.28 -0.75 -2.35
CA ALA A 721 5.59 -0.09 -2.44
C ALA A 721 5.88 0.48 -3.84
N TYR A 722 5.52 -0.27 -4.89
CA TYR A 722 5.67 0.16 -6.28
C TYR A 722 4.78 1.38 -6.60
N ILE A 723 3.52 1.39 -6.15
CA ILE A 723 2.61 2.51 -6.36
C ILE A 723 3.10 3.76 -5.61
N LEU A 724 3.56 3.60 -4.36
CA LEU A 724 4.12 4.70 -3.57
C LEU A 724 5.34 5.32 -4.24
N ALA A 725 6.30 4.51 -4.72
CA ALA A 725 7.47 4.99 -5.45
C ALA A 725 7.07 5.70 -6.76
N LYS A 726 6.07 5.16 -7.49
CA LYS A 726 5.53 5.80 -8.69
C LYS A 726 4.90 7.17 -8.37
N CYS A 727 4.12 7.28 -7.30
CA CYS A 727 3.54 8.55 -6.84
C CYS A 727 4.63 9.55 -6.44
N GLN A 728 5.67 9.10 -5.73
CA GLN A 728 6.80 9.94 -5.33
C GLN A 728 7.53 10.51 -6.56
N SER A 729 7.75 9.69 -7.59
CA SER A 729 8.34 10.12 -8.87
C SER A 729 7.49 11.22 -9.54
N GLN A 730 6.18 11.01 -9.63
CA GLN A 730 5.25 11.97 -10.22
C GLN A 730 5.16 13.29 -9.42
N LYS A 731 5.26 13.22 -8.09
CA LYS A 731 5.27 14.41 -7.23
C LYS A 731 6.55 15.22 -7.38
N LYS A 732 7.70 14.54 -7.44
CA LYS A 732 9.02 15.19 -7.63
C LYS A 732 9.19 15.76 -9.03
N ARG A 733 8.59 15.13 -10.04
CA ARG A 733 8.75 15.57 -11.44
C ARG A 733 7.42 15.54 -12.20
N LYS A 734 6.93 16.72 -12.56
CA LYS A 734 5.81 16.85 -13.50
C LYS A 734 6.21 16.38 -14.90
N TYR A 735 5.21 16.06 -15.72
CA TYR A 735 5.45 15.75 -17.12
C TYR A 735 6.00 16.98 -17.83
N PHE A 736 7.05 16.80 -18.63
CA PHE A 736 7.72 17.87 -19.37
C PHE A 736 7.70 17.52 -20.87
N ARG A 737 7.49 18.52 -21.73
CA ARG A 737 7.56 18.35 -23.20
C ARG A 737 8.73 19.12 -23.79
N THR A 738 9.07 20.24 -23.18
CA THR A 738 10.14 21.13 -23.60
C THR A 738 11.19 21.26 -22.51
N LYS A 739 12.39 21.73 -22.87
CA LYS A 739 13.45 22.00 -21.90
C LYS A 739 12.99 22.99 -20.81
N LYS A 740 12.14 23.95 -21.16
CA LYS A 740 11.60 24.97 -20.22
C LYS A 740 10.67 24.36 -19.17
N ASP A 741 10.05 23.22 -19.47
CA ASP A 741 9.17 22.53 -18.52
C ASP A 741 9.95 21.73 -17.47
N TYR A 742 11.26 21.56 -17.67
CA TYR A 742 12.11 20.76 -16.79
C TYR A 742 12.67 21.62 -15.65
N THR A 743 12.36 21.21 -14.41
CA THR A 743 12.86 21.83 -13.17
C THR A 743 13.85 20.89 -12.50
N LEU A 744 15.02 21.41 -12.12
CA LEU A 744 16.14 20.62 -11.57
C LEU A 744 15.97 20.25 -10.10
#